data_AF-A0A8C9XGY7-F1
#
_entry.id   AF-A0A8C9XGY7-F1
#
_cell.length_a   1.000
_cell.length_b   1.000
_cell.length_c   1.000
_cell.angle_alpha   90.00
_cell.angle_beta   90.00
_cell.angle_gamma   90.00
#
_symmetry.space_group_name_H-M   'P 1'
#
loop_
_entity.id
_entity.type
_entity.pdbx_description
1 polymer ?
#
loop_
_entity_poly.entity_id
_entity_poly.type
_entity_poly.pdbx_seq_one_letter_code
_entity_poly.pdbx_strand_id
1 'polypeptide(L)'
;MVSHINYALSRVFNNSIYAPPICRVEGDLSEGSHKFSPNSESSLEPQKTCGGFSETYAALCDYNGIGCKEEVQWDVDTIYHSQDNREFNLLDFSHLDSRDLAVIVASIAYNTWFTKLHCKDMRIGSEVVDQVLHTVSKSNSLEELTLENDTYNKRFFLIPFSISSPLLPPLGVVTLSQALCSSDDYSNSLLHLDLSKNPGVLSGEDNLYLFLAQPNCLVHLDLSGTDCTVDSLFGALLRGCCADLSYLNLSKNSFSHRKARDSLPTFRQFFSSAFSLTHVSLASVKVPPDSLRALFLGLSNNPHITDLHLDIGSCELRSAGAGVIQELFPRVSCVGTLDISDNGLDADLLAVIPAFSRHPSLKHLMLGKNFNIKGRVLDEILQKLVHLVQEEECALQSLSLADSRLRQRGTVLVNALGSNTCLRKVDLSGNLLEDSGAKMLSKALQINTTLRSVMWDRNNTTATGFQDVARALEHNFTLQYMPLPLSDVTQAYRSAPEKTDQIQRALLRNNQTQRFSQKQALRLHQGLVTSTAEQVMERLCVRVQQQVCVLKGCEEGEEVQTARQILKEARDSRALYPSLCELAHVLSVDGPVKQRLDTLAGELAKAADKELQVVVDSMVSLCRELCPMSCSAAERLTPPLSSISEQVSIPRSAIRNALMERAAEDINRALEEVKLSVVSYLTNSIVDQILQELYNTHKTLVLVIPLFCMTSL
;
A
#
# COMPACT_ATOMS: atom_id res chain seq x y z
N MET A 1 -20.13 -57.72 2.51
CA MET A 1 -20.59 -56.57 1.71
C MET A 1 -20.28 -55.25 2.41
N VAL A 2 -20.83 -55.00 3.61
CA VAL A 2 -20.53 -53.79 4.41
C VAL A 2 -19.03 -53.60 4.68
N SER A 3 -18.31 -54.69 5.00
CA SER A 3 -16.84 -54.66 5.17
C SER A 3 -16.08 -54.23 3.91
N HIS A 4 -16.53 -54.67 2.73
CA HIS A 4 -15.96 -54.27 1.44
C HIS A 4 -16.27 -52.81 1.11
N ILE A 5 -17.47 -52.33 1.44
CA ILE A 5 -17.86 -50.92 1.26
C ILE A 5 -16.98 -50.02 2.14
N ASN A 6 -16.83 -50.35 3.43
CA ASN A 6 -15.98 -49.57 4.33
C ASN A 6 -14.51 -49.60 3.92
N TYR A 7 -14.01 -50.74 3.44
CA TYR A 7 -12.64 -50.86 2.92
C TYR A 7 -12.42 -50.00 1.66
N ALA A 8 -13.38 -50.00 0.73
CA ALA A 8 -13.33 -49.17 -0.46
C ALA A 8 -13.37 -47.67 -0.11
N LEU A 9 -14.25 -47.27 0.80
CA LEU A 9 -14.33 -45.88 1.28
C LEU A 9 -13.05 -45.44 1.98
N SER A 10 -12.42 -46.31 2.79
CA SER A 10 -11.13 -45.99 3.43
C SER A 10 -9.96 -45.87 2.45
N ARG A 11 -10.04 -46.49 1.26
CA ARG A 11 -9.03 -46.32 0.21
C ARG A 11 -9.20 -45.02 -0.56
N VAL A 12 -10.43 -44.56 -0.72
CA VAL A 12 -10.75 -43.33 -1.48
C VAL A 12 -10.60 -42.09 -0.59
N PHE A 13 -11.19 -42.11 0.60
CA PHE A 13 -11.14 -40.99 1.55
C PHE A 13 -10.07 -41.28 2.59
N ASN A 14 -8.96 -40.54 2.51
CA ASN A 14 -7.74 -40.73 3.30
C ASN A 14 -7.92 -40.52 4.84
N ASN A 15 -9.17 -40.32 5.31
CA ASN A 15 -9.52 -40.03 6.70
C ASN A 15 -10.68 -40.90 7.21
N SER A 16 -10.51 -41.50 8.39
CA SER A 16 -11.50 -42.31 9.10
C SER A 16 -12.75 -41.54 9.58
N ILE A 17 -12.76 -40.22 9.43
CA ILE A 17 -13.84 -39.32 9.87
C ILE A 17 -14.97 -39.23 8.83
N TYR A 18 -14.65 -39.38 7.54
CA TYR A 18 -15.61 -39.23 6.44
C TYR A 18 -16.21 -40.55 5.95
N ALA A 19 -15.73 -41.70 6.45
CA ALA A 19 -16.40 -42.97 6.26
C ALA A 19 -17.69 -42.96 7.08
N PRO A 20 -18.89 -42.80 6.46
CA PRO A 20 -20.11 -42.91 7.21
C PRO A 20 -20.22 -44.36 7.69
N PRO A 21 -20.68 -44.64 8.91
CA PRO A 21 -21.02 -46.00 9.31
C PRO A 21 -22.30 -46.40 8.55
N ILE A 22 -22.14 -46.79 7.28
CA ILE A 22 -23.23 -47.29 6.47
C ILE A 22 -23.52 -48.71 6.99
N CYS A 23 -24.65 -48.84 7.70
CA CYS A 23 -25.20 -50.01 8.41
C CYS A 23 -24.75 -50.23 9.86
N ARG A 24 -25.47 -49.62 10.82
CA ARG A 24 -25.77 -50.34 12.07
C ARG A 24 -26.78 -51.44 11.72
N VAL A 25 -26.35 -52.69 11.72
CA VAL A 25 -27.29 -53.81 11.79
C VAL A 25 -27.81 -53.84 13.22
N GLU A 26 -29.10 -53.51 13.41
CA GLU A 26 -29.82 -53.94 14.60
C GLU A 26 -29.86 -55.47 14.61
N GLY A 27 -29.20 -56.09 15.59
CA GLY A 27 -29.19 -57.53 15.75
C GLY A 27 -28.06 -57.96 16.68
N ASP A 28 -28.41 -58.23 17.94
CA ASP A 28 -27.61 -59.05 18.85
C ASP A 28 -27.15 -60.32 18.13
N LEU A 29 -25.85 -60.62 18.19
CA LEU A 29 -25.32 -61.92 18.62
C LEU A 29 -23.78 -61.91 18.62
N SER A 30 -23.29 -62.46 19.73
CA SER A 30 -21.96 -62.86 20.16
C SER A 30 -20.97 -63.42 19.12
N GLU A 31 -19.70 -63.16 19.44
CA GLU A 31 -18.47 -63.90 19.08
C GLU A 31 -18.02 -63.90 17.61
N GLY A 32 -16.84 -63.28 17.37
CA GLY A 32 -16.08 -63.43 16.13
C GLY A 32 -15.59 -62.12 15.48
N SER A 33 -15.22 -61.10 16.24
CA SER A 33 -14.53 -59.92 15.69
C SER A 33 -13.08 -60.26 15.34
N HIS A 34 -12.87 -60.82 14.13
CA HIS A 34 -11.57 -60.77 13.49
C HIS A 34 -11.17 -59.29 13.33
N LYS A 35 -10.26 -58.86 14.20
CA LYS A 35 -9.51 -57.61 14.07
C LYS A 35 -8.82 -57.58 12.71
N PHE A 36 -9.32 -56.77 11.80
CA PHE A 36 -8.44 -56.09 10.84
C PHE A 36 -8.03 -54.77 11.49
N SER A 37 -7.02 -54.85 12.36
CA SER A 37 -6.25 -53.68 12.79
C SER A 37 -5.46 -53.17 11.57
N PRO A 38 -5.42 -51.86 11.29
CA PRO A 38 -4.53 -51.28 10.28
C PRO A 38 -3.10 -51.13 10.84
N ASN A 39 -2.62 -52.12 11.59
CA ASN A 39 -1.23 -52.19 12.05
C ASN A 39 -0.60 -53.46 11.48
N SER A 40 -0.34 -53.44 10.18
CA SER A 40 0.69 -54.28 9.57
C SER A 40 1.64 -53.35 8.82
N GLU A 41 2.81 -53.09 9.42
CA GLU A 41 3.96 -52.39 8.85
C GLU A 41 4.58 -53.16 7.67
N SER A 42 3.79 -53.52 6.65
CA SER A 42 4.28 -54.24 5.46
C SER A 42 3.69 -53.77 4.14
N SER A 43 3.03 -52.62 4.12
CA SER A 43 2.74 -51.88 2.90
C SER A 43 2.95 -50.39 3.20
N LEU A 44 4.16 -49.88 2.92
CA LEU A 44 4.32 -48.48 2.62
C LEU A 44 3.46 -48.22 1.37
N GLU A 45 2.19 -47.88 1.54
CA GLU A 45 1.45 -47.26 0.44
C GLU A 45 2.22 -45.97 0.11
N PRO A 46 2.63 -45.77 -1.16
CA PRO A 46 3.35 -44.57 -1.55
C PRO A 46 2.54 -43.36 -1.12
N GLN A 47 3.20 -42.37 -0.54
CA GLN A 47 2.60 -41.12 -0.10
C GLN A 47 1.76 -40.58 -1.26
N LYS A 48 0.43 -40.63 -1.12
CA LYS A 48 -0.51 -40.33 -2.19
C LYS A 48 -0.33 -38.87 -2.61
N THR A 49 -0.16 -38.65 -3.91
CA THR A 49 -0.04 -37.33 -4.53
C THR A 49 -1.23 -36.47 -4.14
N CYS A 50 -0.94 -35.24 -3.71
CA CYS A 50 -1.93 -34.26 -3.25
C CYS A 50 -3.03 -34.84 -2.32
N GLY A 51 -2.66 -35.73 -1.39
CA GLY A 51 -3.58 -36.31 -0.42
C GLY A 51 -4.62 -37.28 -1.00
N GLY A 52 -4.36 -37.87 -2.16
CA GLY A 52 -5.29 -38.82 -2.82
C GLY A 52 -6.41 -38.14 -3.60
N PHE A 53 -6.18 -36.90 -4.05
CA PHE A 53 -7.18 -36.15 -4.82
C PHE A 53 -7.65 -36.91 -6.06
N SER A 54 -6.72 -37.44 -6.87
CA SER A 54 -7.05 -38.14 -8.12
C SER A 54 -7.93 -39.37 -7.93
N GLU A 55 -7.78 -40.06 -6.79
CA GLU A 55 -8.58 -41.24 -6.43
C GLU A 55 -9.98 -40.84 -5.96
N THR A 56 -10.06 -39.75 -5.18
CA THR A 56 -11.33 -39.14 -4.74
C THR A 56 -12.11 -38.62 -5.95
N TYR A 57 -11.43 -37.93 -6.87
CA TYR A 57 -12.00 -37.40 -8.09
C TYR A 57 -12.53 -38.51 -9.00
N ALA A 58 -11.75 -39.56 -9.25
CA ALA A 58 -12.20 -40.69 -10.07
C ALA A 58 -13.43 -41.39 -9.49
N ALA A 59 -13.48 -41.59 -8.17
CA ALA A 59 -14.62 -42.20 -7.49
C ALA A 59 -15.87 -41.32 -7.56
N LEU A 60 -15.73 -40.00 -7.41
CA LEU A 60 -16.84 -39.06 -7.52
C LEU A 60 -17.31 -38.88 -8.97
N CYS A 61 -16.41 -38.97 -9.95
CA CYS A 61 -16.78 -39.03 -11.37
C CYS A 61 -17.66 -40.25 -11.65
N ASP A 62 -17.25 -41.44 -11.21
CA ASP A 62 -18.03 -42.69 -11.37
C ASP A 62 -19.41 -42.60 -10.68
N TYR A 63 -19.43 -42.12 -9.42
CA TYR A 63 -20.66 -41.93 -8.66
C TYR A 63 -21.67 -41.00 -9.33
N ASN A 64 -21.19 -39.92 -9.96
CA ASN A 64 -22.03 -38.95 -10.66
C ASN A 64 -22.29 -39.31 -12.14
N GLY A 65 -21.76 -40.43 -12.64
CA GLY A 65 -21.87 -40.82 -14.05
C GLY A 65 -21.16 -39.87 -15.02
N ILE A 66 -20.11 -39.19 -14.56
CA ILE A 66 -19.30 -38.22 -15.31
C ILE A 66 -17.98 -38.88 -15.72
N GLY A 67 -17.53 -38.65 -16.96
CA GLY A 67 -16.27 -39.20 -17.44
C GLY A 67 -15.07 -38.55 -16.76
N CYS A 68 -14.24 -39.35 -16.09
CA CYS A 68 -13.00 -38.88 -15.45
C CYS A 68 -12.07 -38.26 -16.49
N LYS A 69 -11.65 -37.01 -16.26
CA LYS A 69 -10.74 -36.28 -17.16
C LYS A 69 -9.30 -36.57 -16.74
N GLU A 70 -8.56 -37.27 -17.62
CA GLU A 70 -7.16 -37.62 -17.36
C GLU A 70 -6.27 -36.37 -17.17
N GLU A 71 -6.59 -35.25 -17.83
CA GLU A 71 -5.88 -33.98 -17.66
C GLU A 71 -5.94 -33.43 -16.23
N VAL A 72 -7.08 -33.58 -15.54
CA VAL A 72 -7.23 -33.13 -14.14
C VAL A 72 -6.36 -33.96 -13.21
N GLN A 73 -6.36 -35.29 -13.40
CA GLN A 73 -5.51 -36.19 -12.62
C GLN A 73 -4.03 -35.93 -12.90
N TRP A 74 -3.67 -35.74 -14.17
CA TRP A 74 -2.29 -35.46 -14.56
C TRP A 74 -1.78 -34.13 -14.02
N ASP A 75 -2.57 -33.05 -14.11
CA ASP A 75 -2.21 -31.74 -13.56
C ASP A 75 -2.02 -31.80 -12.04
N VAL A 76 -2.93 -32.48 -11.33
CA VAL A 76 -2.83 -32.61 -9.87
C VAL A 76 -1.65 -33.47 -9.45
N ASP A 77 -1.46 -34.63 -10.08
CA ASP A 77 -0.40 -35.58 -9.71
C ASP A 77 1.00 -35.11 -10.17
N THR A 78 1.07 -34.23 -11.16
CA THR A 78 2.34 -33.75 -11.74
C THR A 78 2.64 -32.30 -11.35
N ILE A 79 1.79 -31.35 -11.75
CA ILE A 79 2.05 -29.92 -11.59
C ILE A 79 1.86 -29.51 -10.13
N TYR A 80 0.68 -29.77 -9.57
CA TYR A 80 0.37 -29.37 -8.19
C TYR A 80 1.26 -30.09 -7.18
N HIS A 81 1.51 -31.38 -7.37
CA HIS A 81 2.39 -32.14 -6.51
C HIS A 81 3.86 -31.66 -6.59
N SER A 82 4.40 -31.40 -7.78
CA SER A 82 5.79 -30.94 -7.94
C SER A 82 6.04 -29.53 -7.39
N GLN A 83 5.00 -28.69 -7.35
CA GLN A 83 5.07 -27.34 -6.79
C GLN A 83 4.77 -27.28 -5.29
N ASP A 84 4.46 -28.42 -4.64
CA ASP A 84 3.90 -28.48 -3.27
C ASP A 84 2.73 -27.49 -3.08
N ASN A 85 1.92 -27.31 -4.12
CA ASN A 85 0.89 -26.30 -4.14
C ASN A 85 -0.31 -26.75 -3.28
N ARG A 86 -0.68 -25.91 -2.32
CA ARG A 86 -1.82 -26.11 -1.40
C ARG A 86 -3.06 -25.33 -1.82
N GLU A 87 -2.95 -24.53 -2.87
CA GLU A 87 -4.01 -23.70 -3.44
C GLU A 87 -4.55 -24.34 -4.72
N PHE A 88 -5.80 -24.80 -4.67
CA PHE A 88 -6.51 -25.32 -5.83
C PHE A 88 -7.12 -24.17 -6.64
N ASN A 89 -6.62 -23.92 -7.86
CA ASN A 89 -7.09 -22.83 -8.70
C ASN A 89 -8.07 -23.34 -9.77
N LEU A 90 -9.36 -22.99 -9.64
CA LEU A 90 -10.39 -23.40 -10.59
C LEU A 90 -10.19 -22.85 -12.01
N LEU A 91 -9.41 -21.78 -12.17
CA LEU A 91 -9.08 -21.24 -13.49
C LEU A 91 -8.25 -22.19 -14.35
N ASP A 92 -7.45 -23.06 -13.73
CA ASP A 92 -6.61 -24.03 -14.43
C ASP A 92 -7.48 -25.02 -15.23
N PHE A 93 -8.75 -25.17 -14.82
CA PHE A 93 -9.74 -26.05 -15.45
C PHE A 93 -10.90 -25.27 -16.08
N SER A 94 -10.73 -23.98 -16.35
CA SER A 94 -11.80 -23.08 -16.86
C SER A 94 -12.36 -23.47 -18.23
N HIS A 95 -11.68 -24.33 -18.98
CA HIS A 95 -12.16 -24.89 -20.24
C HIS A 95 -13.14 -26.06 -20.05
N LEU A 96 -13.27 -26.60 -18.84
CA LEU A 96 -14.21 -27.67 -18.51
C LEU A 96 -15.63 -27.15 -18.27
N ASP A 97 -16.62 -28.03 -18.49
CA ASP A 97 -18.02 -27.70 -18.24
C ASP A 97 -18.33 -27.62 -16.74
N SER A 98 -19.40 -26.92 -16.38
CA SER A 98 -19.82 -26.69 -14.98
C SER A 98 -19.98 -27.99 -14.16
N ARG A 99 -20.37 -29.11 -14.79
CA ARG A 99 -20.52 -30.40 -14.10
C ARG A 99 -19.19 -31.04 -13.74
N ASP A 100 -18.21 -30.95 -14.64
CA ASP A 100 -16.86 -31.45 -14.40
C ASP A 100 -16.21 -30.65 -13.26
N LEU A 101 -16.35 -29.32 -13.30
CA LEU A 101 -15.89 -28.41 -12.25
C LEU A 101 -16.55 -28.69 -10.89
N ALA A 102 -17.85 -29.03 -10.87
CA ALA A 102 -18.54 -29.36 -9.63
C ALA A 102 -17.92 -30.61 -8.98
N VAL A 103 -17.67 -31.68 -9.73
CA VAL A 103 -17.04 -32.90 -9.19
C VAL A 103 -15.61 -32.64 -8.70
N ILE A 104 -14.87 -31.77 -9.39
CA ILE A 104 -13.55 -31.32 -8.95
C ILE A 104 -13.65 -30.66 -7.56
N VAL A 105 -14.54 -29.69 -7.39
CA VAL A 105 -14.76 -29.01 -6.10
C VAL A 105 -15.26 -29.99 -5.02
N ALA A 106 -16.12 -30.95 -5.38
CA ALA A 106 -16.62 -31.97 -4.47
C ALA A 106 -15.49 -32.84 -3.90
N SER A 107 -14.47 -33.11 -4.72
CA SER A 107 -13.30 -33.89 -4.33
C SER A 107 -12.48 -33.18 -3.26
N ILE A 108 -12.48 -31.85 -3.26
CA ILE A 108 -11.79 -31.01 -2.26
C ILE A 108 -12.47 -31.12 -0.88
N ALA A 109 -13.78 -31.36 -0.82
CA ALA A 109 -14.53 -31.48 0.44
C ALA A 109 -13.97 -32.56 1.38
N TYR A 110 -13.34 -33.59 0.81
CA TYR A 110 -12.81 -34.74 1.52
C TYR A 110 -11.29 -34.85 1.44
N ASN A 111 -10.63 -33.85 0.85
CA ASN A 111 -9.19 -33.82 0.67
C ASN A 111 -8.52 -33.12 1.85
N THR A 112 -7.33 -33.60 2.23
CA THR A 112 -6.54 -33.05 3.35
C THR A 112 -5.29 -32.30 2.90
N TRP A 113 -5.04 -32.22 1.60
CA TRP A 113 -3.86 -31.59 1.02
C TRP A 113 -4.12 -30.12 0.69
N PHE A 114 -5.24 -29.83 0.01
CA PHE A 114 -5.61 -28.49 -0.41
C PHE A 114 -6.19 -27.73 0.78
N THR A 115 -5.50 -26.64 1.14
CA THR A 115 -5.96 -25.73 2.19
C THR A 115 -6.60 -24.48 1.63
N LYS A 116 -6.47 -24.22 0.31
CA LYS A 116 -7.07 -23.06 -0.34
C LYS A 116 -7.82 -23.45 -1.59
N LEU A 117 -8.99 -22.84 -1.80
CA LEU A 117 -9.76 -22.91 -3.03
C LEU A 117 -9.87 -21.52 -3.64
N HIS A 118 -9.34 -21.38 -4.85
CA HIS A 118 -9.19 -20.12 -5.53
C HIS A 118 -9.94 -20.10 -6.86
N CYS A 119 -10.72 -19.05 -7.09
CA CYS A 119 -11.40 -18.81 -8.35
C CYS A 119 -11.55 -17.32 -8.57
N LYS A 120 -10.89 -16.79 -9.61
CA LYS A 120 -10.99 -15.38 -9.99
C LYS A 120 -11.49 -15.23 -11.43
N ASP A 121 -12.35 -14.25 -11.69
CA ASP A 121 -12.78 -13.84 -13.03
C ASP A 121 -13.36 -14.98 -13.90
N MET A 122 -13.96 -15.99 -13.25
CA MET A 122 -14.61 -17.12 -13.89
C MET A 122 -16.12 -17.10 -13.60
N ARG A 123 -16.94 -17.36 -14.62
CA ARG A 123 -18.39 -17.56 -14.42
C ARG A 123 -18.63 -18.95 -13.86
N ILE A 124 -18.89 -19.02 -12.57
CA ILE A 124 -19.21 -20.26 -11.88
C ILE A 124 -20.71 -20.56 -12.05
N GLY A 125 -21.05 -21.78 -12.48
CA GLY A 125 -22.45 -22.23 -12.56
C GLY A 125 -23.02 -22.57 -11.18
N SER A 126 -24.35 -22.57 -11.03
CA SER A 126 -25.01 -22.83 -9.74
C SER A 126 -24.63 -24.16 -9.11
N GLU A 127 -24.44 -25.21 -9.92
CA GLU A 127 -24.02 -26.55 -9.46
C GLU A 127 -22.63 -26.51 -8.78
N VAL A 128 -21.70 -25.70 -9.29
CA VAL A 128 -20.36 -25.55 -8.70
C VAL A 128 -20.44 -24.73 -7.41
N VAL A 129 -21.29 -23.69 -7.37
CA VAL A 129 -21.52 -22.89 -6.15
C VAL A 129 -22.07 -23.76 -5.01
N ASP A 130 -23.08 -24.59 -5.28
CA ASP A 130 -23.62 -25.53 -4.30
C ASP A 130 -22.54 -26.46 -3.77
N GLN A 131 -21.65 -26.90 -4.65
CA GLN A 131 -20.57 -27.79 -4.29
C GLN A 131 -19.46 -27.09 -3.51
N VAL A 132 -19.17 -25.81 -3.79
CA VAL A 132 -18.27 -25.00 -2.95
C VAL A 132 -18.85 -24.86 -1.55
N LEU A 133 -20.14 -24.53 -1.42
CA LEU A 133 -20.80 -24.42 -0.11
C LEU A 133 -20.76 -25.75 0.66
N HIS A 134 -20.99 -26.88 -0.02
CA HIS A 134 -20.84 -28.20 0.56
C HIS A 134 -19.40 -28.45 1.03
N THR A 135 -18.40 -28.13 0.19
CA THR A 135 -16.98 -28.27 0.51
C THR A 135 -16.60 -27.45 1.75
N VAL A 136 -17.09 -26.23 1.88
CA VAL A 136 -16.90 -25.38 3.08
C VAL A 136 -17.56 -26.00 4.32
N SER A 137 -18.73 -26.60 4.16
CA SER A 137 -19.44 -27.22 5.30
C SER A 137 -18.82 -28.54 5.76
N LYS A 138 -17.99 -29.19 4.94
CA LYS A 138 -17.46 -30.54 5.18
C LYS A 138 -15.96 -30.61 5.35
N SER A 139 -15.20 -29.74 4.69
CA SER A 139 -13.74 -29.78 4.76
C SER A 139 -13.26 -29.29 6.12
N ASN A 140 -12.36 -30.06 6.72
CA ASN A 140 -11.65 -29.67 7.94
C ASN A 140 -10.24 -29.14 7.64
N SER A 141 -9.89 -29.06 6.35
CA SER A 141 -8.55 -28.65 5.88
C SER A 141 -8.58 -27.36 5.07
N LEU A 142 -9.75 -26.92 4.63
CA LEU A 142 -9.91 -25.68 3.88
C LEU A 142 -9.80 -24.48 4.84
N GLU A 143 -8.73 -23.71 4.68
CA GLU A 143 -8.41 -22.51 5.44
C GLU A 143 -8.79 -21.23 4.66
N GLU A 144 -8.82 -21.29 3.32
CA GLU A 144 -9.00 -20.14 2.46
C GLU A 144 -9.95 -20.44 1.28
N LEU A 145 -10.98 -19.61 1.12
CA LEU A 145 -11.85 -19.60 -0.05
C LEU A 145 -11.84 -18.20 -0.67
N THR A 146 -11.44 -18.11 -1.94
CA THR A 146 -11.56 -16.89 -2.74
C THR A 146 -12.39 -17.19 -3.98
N LEU A 147 -13.61 -16.65 -4.04
CA LEU A 147 -14.44 -16.58 -5.24
C LEU A 147 -14.58 -15.09 -5.61
N GLU A 148 -13.78 -14.62 -6.56
CA GLU A 148 -13.77 -13.22 -7.01
C GLU A 148 -14.24 -13.19 -8.47
N ASN A 149 -15.16 -12.29 -8.83
CA ASN A 149 -15.48 -12.04 -10.23
C ASN A 149 -15.58 -10.54 -10.45
N ASP A 150 -14.44 -9.88 -10.67
CA ASP A 150 -14.36 -8.43 -10.59
C ASP A 150 -13.44 -7.80 -11.65
N THR A 151 -14.08 -6.99 -12.49
CA THR A 151 -13.39 -5.88 -13.16
C THR A 151 -12.89 -4.88 -12.11
N TYR A 152 -11.59 -4.95 -11.82
CA TYR A 152 -10.70 -4.05 -11.04
C TYR A 152 -10.34 -4.48 -9.58
N ASN A 153 -9.02 -4.71 -9.42
CA ASN A 153 -8.24 -5.30 -8.33
C ASN A 153 -8.24 -4.63 -6.94
N LYS A 154 -8.13 -5.46 -5.88
CA LYS A 154 -6.95 -5.59 -4.96
C LYS A 154 -7.12 -6.79 -3.99
N ARG A 155 -6.02 -7.49 -3.65
CA ARG A 155 -5.93 -8.66 -2.72
C ARG A 155 -4.95 -8.43 -1.56
N PHE A 156 -5.24 -9.00 -0.38
CA PHE A 156 -4.28 -9.32 0.69
C PHE A 156 -4.75 -10.55 1.52
N PHE A 157 -3.80 -11.39 1.99
CA PHE A 157 -4.00 -12.74 2.57
C PHE A 157 -3.92 -12.82 4.10
N LEU A 158 -4.82 -13.60 4.73
CA LEU A 158 -4.59 -14.83 5.53
C LEU A 158 -5.88 -15.19 6.28
N ILE A 159 -6.33 -16.44 6.07
CA ILE A 159 -7.66 -17.02 6.38
C ILE A 159 -8.86 -16.21 5.80
N PRO A 160 -8.97 -16.04 4.46
CA PRO A 160 -10.09 -15.38 3.82
C PRO A 160 -11.22 -16.36 3.49
N PHE A 161 -12.44 -15.98 3.85
CA PHE A 161 -13.65 -16.41 3.17
C PHE A 161 -14.17 -15.23 2.36
N SER A 162 -13.79 -15.14 1.07
CA SER A 162 -14.20 -14.06 0.17
C SER A 162 -15.07 -14.61 -0.97
N ILE A 163 -16.31 -14.14 -1.07
CA ILE A 163 -17.20 -14.37 -2.20
C ILE A 163 -17.65 -13.00 -2.69
N SER A 164 -17.05 -12.51 -3.78
CA SER A 164 -17.38 -11.22 -4.38
C SER A 164 -18.04 -11.35 -5.77
N SER A 165 -19.02 -10.47 -6.04
CA SER A 165 -19.83 -10.41 -7.29
C SER A 165 -20.95 -11.47 -7.33
N PRO A 166 -22.03 -11.35 -8.16
CA PRO A 166 -23.29 -12.06 -7.93
C PRO A 166 -23.16 -13.56 -8.24
N LEU A 167 -22.64 -14.30 -7.28
CA LEU A 167 -22.41 -15.74 -7.32
C LEU A 167 -23.36 -16.49 -6.39
N LEU A 168 -23.81 -15.86 -5.29
CA LEU A 168 -24.66 -16.50 -4.30
C LEU A 168 -26.15 -16.12 -4.46
N PRO A 169 -27.05 -17.12 -4.59
CA PRO A 169 -28.46 -16.92 -4.30
C PRO A 169 -28.67 -16.62 -2.81
N PRO A 170 -29.74 -15.92 -2.40
CA PRO A 170 -30.05 -15.67 -0.98
C PRO A 170 -30.10 -16.94 -0.11
N LEU A 171 -30.51 -18.08 -0.69
CA LEU A 171 -30.51 -19.38 -0.02
C LEU A 171 -29.09 -19.88 0.32
N GLY A 172 -28.09 -19.57 -0.51
CA GLY A 172 -26.69 -19.96 -0.29
C GLY A 172 -26.06 -19.25 0.92
N VAL A 173 -26.53 -18.06 1.28
CA VAL A 173 -26.03 -17.33 2.46
C VAL A 173 -26.67 -17.81 3.74
N VAL A 174 -27.91 -18.28 3.69
CA VAL A 174 -28.51 -19.02 4.82
C VAL A 174 -27.71 -20.29 5.09
N THR A 175 -27.34 -21.04 4.05
CA THR A 175 -26.49 -22.23 4.19
C THR A 175 -25.08 -21.87 4.67
N LEU A 176 -24.48 -20.81 4.16
CA LEU A 176 -23.16 -20.34 4.59
C LEU A 176 -23.18 -19.92 6.07
N SER A 177 -24.14 -19.08 6.47
CA SER A 177 -24.28 -18.64 7.85
C SER A 177 -24.59 -19.80 8.79
N GLN A 178 -25.38 -20.79 8.37
CA GLN A 178 -25.54 -22.04 9.11
C GLN A 178 -24.23 -22.81 9.23
N ALA A 179 -23.43 -22.90 8.17
CA ALA A 179 -22.12 -23.54 8.21
C ALA A 179 -21.16 -22.83 9.18
N LEU A 180 -21.09 -21.49 9.11
CA LEU A 180 -20.30 -20.65 10.01
C LEU A 180 -20.75 -20.78 11.47
N CYS A 181 -22.05 -20.87 11.73
CA CYS A 181 -22.61 -21.08 13.07
C CYS A 181 -22.52 -22.54 13.55
N SER A 182 -22.27 -23.52 12.67
CA SER A 182 -22.33 -24.95 13.00
C SER A 182 -21.06 -25.51 13.62
N SER A 183 -19.93 -24.82 13.45
CA SER A 183 -18.65 -25.21 14.04
C SER A 183 -18.04 -24.06 14.84
N ASP A 184 -17.75 -24.30 16.11
CA ASP A 184 -17.04 -23.36 16.98
C ASP A 184 -15.63 -23.03 16.46
N ASP A 185 -15.07 -23.86 15.57
CA ASP A 185 -13.75 -23.65 14.97
C ASP A 185 -13.71 -22.39 14.11
N TYR A 186 -14.81 -22.03 13.43
CA TYR A 186 -14.87 -20.83 12.59
C TYR A 186 -14.89 -19.53 13.40
N SER A 187 -15.57 -19.51 14.55
CA SER A 187 -15.54 -18.33 15.44
C SER A 187 -14.14 -18.00 15.96
N ASN A 188 -13.26 -19.01 16.06
CA ASN A 188 -11.90 -18.86 16.59
C ASN A 188 -10.82 -18.77 15.48
N SER A 189 -11.14 -19.14 14.24
CA SER A 189 -10.18 -19.14 13.12
C SER A 189 -10.46 -18.11 12.03
N LEU A 190 -11.72 -17.71 11.82
CA LEU A 190 -12.09 -16.83 10.70
C LEU A 190 -11.70 -15.37 10.99
N LEU A 191 -10.66 -14.90 10.32
CA LEU A 191 -10.17 -13.52 10.45
C LEU A 191 -10.74 -12.58 9.39
N HIS A 192 -11.07 -13.09 8.20
CA HIS A 192 -11.49 -12.27 7.07
C HIS A 192 -12.75 -12.84 6.41
N LEU A 193 -13.80 -12.02 6.35
CA LEU A 193 -15.06 -12.33 5.68
C LEU A 193 -15.39 -11.20 4.70
N ASP A 194 -15.49 -11.55 3.42
CA ASP A 194 -15.90 -10.65 2.35
C ASP A 194 -17.08 -11.27 1.59
N LEU A 195 -18.24 -10.62 1.69
CA LEU A 195 -19.46 -10.97 0.96
C LEU A 195 -19.85 -9.88 -0.03
N SER A 196 -18.95 -8.95 -0.33
CA SER A 196 -19.23 -7.75 -1.10
C SER A 196 -19.79 -8.05 -2.50
N LYS A 197 -20.56 -7.10 -3.04
CA LYS A 197 -21.13 -7.16 -4.39
C LYS A 197 -22.05 -8.36 -4.65
N ASN A 198 -22.63 -8.94 -3.61
CA ASN A 198 -23.74 -9.88 -3.71
C ASN A 198 -25.06 -9.20 -3.32
N PRO A 199 -25.73 -8.48 -4.25
CA PRO A 199 -26.97 -7.78 -3.94
C PRO A 199 -28.08 -8.76 -3.53
N GLY A 200 -28.93 -8.34 -2.60
CA GLY A 200 -30.06 -9.10 -2.06
C GLY A 200 -29.69 -10.19 -1.04
N VAL A 201 -28.40 -10.45 -0.82
CA VAL A 201 -27.93 -11.51 0.08
C VAL A 201 -28.25 -11.24 1.55
N LEU A 202 -28.19 -9.97 1.99
CA LEU A 202 -28.45 -9.59 3.39
C LEU A 202 -29.75 -8.78 3.55
N SER A 203 -30.73 -9.02 2.68
CA SER A 203 -31.99 -8.28 2.66
C SER A 203 -33.04 -8.78 3.68
N GLY A 204 -32.73 -9.81 4.49
CA GLY A 204 -33.65 -10.50 5.42
C GLY A 204 -33.25 -10.44 6.90
N GLU A 205 -34.01 -11.12 7.76
CA GLU A 205 -33.57 -11.40 9.15
C GLU A 205 -32.57 -12.56 9.11
N ASP A 206 -31.31 -12.20 8.84
CA ASP A 206 -30.31 -13.16 8.40
C ASP A 206 -29.51 -13.78 9.55
N ASN A 207 -29.30 -15.10 9.45
CA ASN A 207 -28.48 -15.90 10.36
C ASN A 207 -27.03 -15.41 10.46
N LEU A 208 -26.53 -14.61 9.51
CA LEU A 208 -25.21 -14.00 9.59
C LEU A 208 -25.10 -13.05 10.79
N TYR A 209 -26.17 -12.34 11.16
CA TYR A 209 -26.14 -11.49 12.35
C TYR A 209 -26.00 -12.28 13.65
N LEU A 210 -26.45 -13.55 13.66
CA LEU A 210 -26.23 -14.44 14.81
C LEU A 210 -24.75 -14.79 14.94
N PHE A 211 -24.09 -15.15 13.85
CA PHE A 211 -22.64 -15.38 13.82
C PHE A 211 -21.86 -14.14 14.27
N LEU A 212 -22.15 -12.98 13.69
CA LEU A 212 -21.47 -11.72 14.05
C LEU A 212 -21.74 -11.25 15.48
N ALA A 213 -22.85 -11.69 16.09
CA ALA A 213 -23.19 -11.41 17.48
C ALA A 213 -22.47 -12.33 18.48
N GLN A 214 -22.00 -13.50 18.03
CA GLN A 214 -21.16 -14.37 18.84
C GLN A 214 -19.73 -13.81 18.89
N PRO A 215 -19.01 -13.96 20.03
CA PRO A 215 -17.59 -13.60 20.10
C PRO A 215 -16.82 -14.31 18.99
N ASN A 216 -16.12 -13.54 18.18
CA ASN A 216 -15.34 -14.06 17.05
C ASN A 216 -14.03 -13.27 16.90
N CYS A 217 -13.09 -13.82 16.15
CA CYS A 217 -11.79 -13.21 15.87
C CYS A 217 -11.74 -12.44 14.54
N LEU A 218 -12.88 -12.01 13.99
CA LEU A 218 -12.92 -11.30 12.71
C LEU A 218 -12.13 -9.99 12.79
N VAL A 219 -11.14 -9.87 11.94
CA VAL A 219 -10.29 -8.68 11.76
C VAL A 219 -10.75 -7.86 10.57
N HIS A 220 -11.32 -8.49 9.54
CA HIS A 220 -11.75 -7.83 8.31
C HIS A 220 -13.15 -8.30 7.90
N LEU A 221 -14.07 -7.34 7.75
CA LEU A 221 -15.44 -7.57 7.32
C LEU A 221 -15.81 -6.63 6.17
N ASP A 222 -16.06 -7.19 4.98
CA ASP A 222 -16.60 -6.45 3.84
C ASP A 222 -17.99 -6.97 3.47
N LEU A 223 -18.99 -6.13 3.66
CA LEU A 223 -20.39 -6.39 3.30
C LEU A 223 -20.87 -5.36 2.28
N SER A 224 -19.97 -4.74 1.51
CA SER A 224 -20.35 -3.64 0.62
C SER A 224 -21.24 -4.12 -0.54
N GLY A 225 -22.33 -3.41 -0.81
CA GLY A 225 -23.27 -3.77 -1.89
C GLY A 225 -23.96 -5.13 -1.70
N THR A 226 -24.30 -5.47 -0.47
CA THR A 226 -25.04 -6.70 -0.10
C THR A 226 -26.53 -6.47 0.17
N ASP A 227 -26.97 -5.21 0.01
CA ASP A 227 -28.29 -4.72 0.38
C ASP A 227 -28.62 -4.89 1.89
N CYS A 228 -27.60 -4.98 2.74
CA CYS A 228 -27.81 -5.09 4.19
C CYS A 228 -28.35 -3.78 4.79
N THR A 229 -29.15 -3.91 5.86
CA THR A 229 -29.60 -2.74 6.64
C THR A 229 -28.53 -2.35 7.67
N VAL A 230 -27.75 -1.31 7.34
CA VAL A 230 -26.56 -0.87 8.11
C VAL A 230 -26.87 -0.72 9.60
N ASP A 231 -27.99 -0.10 9.95
CA ASP A 231 -28.35 0.17 11.34
C ASP A 231 -28.72 -1.06 12.16
N SER A 232 -29.18 -2.13 11.51
CA SER A 232 -29.52 -3.40 12.19
C SER A 232 -28.26 -4.22 12.53
N LEU A 233 -27.19 -4.04 11.75
CA LEU A 233 -25.94 -4.79 11.88
C LEU A 233 -25.16 -4.46 13.16
N PHE A 234 -25.16 -3.19 13.58
CA PHE A 234 -24.34 -2.75 14.73
C PHE A 234 -24.75 -3.37 16.06
N GLY A 235 -25.98 -3.89 16.19
CA GLY A 235 -26.36 -4.68 17.36
C GLY A 235 -25.58 -5.99 17.47
N ALA A 236 -25.29 -6.63 16.34
CA ALA A 236 -24.47 -7.84 16.29
C ALA A 236 -22.98 -7.51 16.45
N LEU A 237 -22.46 -6.54 15.67
CA LEU A 237 -21.06 -6.13 15.73
C LEU A 237 -20.64 -5.69 17.14
N LEU A 238 -21.51 -4.96 17.85
CA LEU A 238 -21.25 -4.54 19.22
C LEU A 238 -21.02 -5.73 20.17
N ARG A 239 -21.71 -6.86 19.95
CA ARG A 239 -21.63 -8.03 20.83
C ARG A 239 -20.44 -8.92 20.52
N GLY A 240 -20.18 -9.20 19.24
CA GLY A 240 -19.21 -10.20 18.83
C GLY A 240 -17.87 -9.65 18.34
N CYS A 241 -17.85 -8.46 17.74
CA CYS A 241 -16.73 -8.02 16.89
C CYS A 241 -15.90 -6.85 17.46
N CYS A 242 -16.21 -6.33 18.65
CA CYS A 242 -15.52 -5.13 19.18
C CYS A 242 -14.03 -5.32 19.49
N ALA A 243 -13.60 -6.56 19.75
CA ALA A 243 -12.24 -6.87 20.16
C ALA A 243 -11.24 -6.76 18.99
N ASP A 244 -11.47 -7.52 17.93
CA ASP A 244 -10.46 -7.74 16.88
C ASP A 244 -10.75 -7.02 15.56
N LEU A 245 -11.99 -6.54 15.35
CA LEU A 245 -12.38 -5.97 14.06
C LEU A 245 -11.61 -4.68 13.77
N SER A 246 -10.81 -4.73 12.71
CA SER A 246 -9.93 -3.66 12.27
C SER A 246 -10.40 -2.99 10.98
N TYR A 247 -11.01 -3.74 10.08
CA TYR A 247 -11.49 -3.28 8.78
C TYR A 247 -12.98 -3.58 8.65
N LEU A 248 -13.78 -2.53 8.43
CA LEU A 248 -15.23 -2.63 8.24
C LEU A 248 -15.65 -1.84 6.99
N ASN A 249 -16.15 -2.54 5.97
CA ASN A 249 -16.68 -1.92 4.76
C ASN A 249 -18.18 -2.24 4.61
N LEU A 250 -19.01 -1.22 4.71
CA LEU A 250 -20.47 -1.29 4.54
C LEU A 250 -20.96 -0.41 3.39
N SER A 251 -20.07 -0.09 2.45
CA SER A 251 -20.38 0.79 1.31
C SER A 251 -21.55 0.28 0.47
N LYS A 252 -22.26 1.18 -0.22
CA LYS A 252 -23.37 0.85 -1.14
C LYS A 252 -24.52 0.05 -0.51
N ASN A 253 -24.70 0.14 0.80
CA ASN A 253 -25.84 -0.40 1.54
C ASN A 253 -26.83 0.70 1.94
N SER A 254 -27.86 0.37 2.73
CA SER A 254 -28.91 1.32 3.10
C SER A 254 -29.15 1.39 4.62
N PHE A 255 -29.53 2.58 5.11
CA PHE A 255 -30.08 2.76 6.46
C PHE A 255 -31.59 2.50 6.44
N SER A 256 -32.11 1.84 7.47
CA SER A 256 -33.55 1.66 7.61
C SER A 256 -34.26 3.00 7.92
N HIS A 257 -35.28 3.36 7.14
CA HIS A 257 -36.04 4.60 7.38
C HIS A 257 -36.98 4.54 8.60
N ARG A 258 -37.29 3.34 9.10
CA ARG A 258 -38.30 3.13 10.17
C ARG A 258 -37.70 2.77 11.53
N LYS A 259 -36.55 2.09 11.59
CA LYS A 259 -35.91 1.61 12.85
C LYS A 259 -34.67 2.40 13.26
N ALA A 260 -34.20 3.37 12.44
CA ALA A 260 -32.96 4.11 12.70
C ALA A 260 -32.88 4.74 14.11
N ARG A 261 -33.98 5.22 14.70
CA ARG A 261 -33.92 5.86 16.03
C ARG A 261 -33.61 4.89 17.17
N ASP A 262 -34.07 3.65 17.07
CA ASP A 262 -33.88 2.64 18.13
C ASP A 262 -32.49 2.00 18.06
N SER A 263 -31.87 2.00 16.88
CA SER A 263 -30.52 1.46 16.62
C SER A 263 -29.38 2.48 16.79
N LEU A 264 -29.68 3.78 16.92
CA LEU A 264 -28.68 4.82 17.18
C LEU A 264 -27.81 4.58 18.43
N PRO A 265 -28.36 4.11 19.58
CA PRO A 265 -27.54 3.85 20.76
C PRO A 265 -26.51 2.75 20.55
N THR A 266 -26.89 1.63 19.91
CA THR A 266 -25.97 0.52 19.63
C THR A 266 -24.94 0.92 18.59
N PHE A 267 -25.36 1.66 17.56
CA PHE A 267 -24.47 2.23 16.56
C PHE A 267 -23.39 3.12 17.21
N ARG A 268 -23.80 4.08 18.06
CA ARG A 268 -22.85 4.93 18.80
C ARG A 268 -21.93 4.11 19.68
N GLN A 269 -22.49 3.17 20.44
CA GLN A 269 -21.75 2.42 21.43
C GLN A 269 -20.69 1.51 20.80
N PHE A 270 -20.96 0.93 19.62
CA PHE A 270 -19.95 0.19 18.87
C PHE A 270 -18.70 1.04 18.60
N PHE A 271 -18.87 2.25 18.07
CA PHE A 271 -17.73 3.13 17.80
C PHE A 271 -17.04 3.65 19.06
N SER A 272 -17.72 3.67 20.22
CA SER A 272 -17.09 3.99 21.51
C SER A 272 -16.35 2.81 22.14
N SER A 273 -16.70 1.57 21.78
CA SER A 273 -16.19 0.34 22.42
C SER A 273 -15.24 -0.47 21.56
N ALA A 274 -15.15 -0.19 20.25
CA ALA A 274 -14.24 -0.90 19.37
C ALA A 274 -12.77 -0.61 19.73
N PHE A 275 -11.94 -1.66 19.75
CA PHE A 275 -10.53 -1.57 20.15
C PHE A 275 -9.56 -1.44 18.98
N SER A 276 -9.85 -2.13 17.87
CA SER A 276 -8.86 -2.40 16.81
C SER A 276 -9.16 -1.71 15.48
N LEU A 277 -10.24 -0.93 15.39
CA LEU A 277 -10.67 -0.29 14.14
C LEU A 277 -9.60 0.62 13.55
N THR A 278 -9.22 0.36 12.31
CA THR A 278 -8.29 1.16 11.50
C THR A 278 -8.93 1.66 10.21
N HIS A 279 -9.98 1.00 9.71
CA HIS A 279 -10.68 1.37 8.50
C HIS A 279 -12.19 1.17 8.64
N VAL A 280 -12.96 2.21 8.33
CA VAL A 280 -14.42 2.17 8.26
C VAL A 280 -14.86 2.87 6.98
N SER A 281 -15.57 2.15 6.11
CA SER A 281 -16.18 2.73 4.92
C SER A 281 -17.70 2.58 4.93
N LEU A 282 -18.38 3.72 4.79
CA LEU A 282 -19.82 3.86 4.58
C LEU A 282 -20.09 4.51 3.22
N ALA A 283 -19.15 4.42 2.26
CA ALA A 283 -19.25 5.15 1.01
C ALA A 283 -20.50 4.77 0.22
N SER A 284 -21.11 5.73 -0.46
CA SER A 284 -22.37 5.54 -1.22
C SER A 284 -23.55 5.04 -0.37
N VAL A 285 -23.50 5.21 0.96
CA VAL A 285 -24.65 4.96 1.86
C VAL A 285 -25.29 6.30 2.17
N LYS A 286 -26.62 6.41 2.06
CA LYS A 286 -27.32 7.62 2.51
C LYS A 286 -27.33 7.70 4.04
N VAL A 287 -26.30 8.34 4.61
CA VAL A 287 -26.13 8.44 6.06
C VAL A 287 -27.04 9.54 6.63
N PRO A 288 -28.00 9.21 7.51
CA PRO A 288 -28.81 10.23 8.18
C PRO A 288 -27.94 11.15 9.06
N PRO A 289 -28.26 12.45 9.18
CA PRO A 289 -27.47 13.37 10.01
C PRO A 289 -27.36 12.95 11.48
N ASP A 290 -28.41 12.33 12.04
CA ASP A 290 -28.39 11.79 13.40
C ASP A 290 -27.42 10.61 13.55
N SER A 291 -27.30 9.76 12.52
CA SER A 291 -26.34 8.65 12.49
C SER A 291 -24.91 9.15 12.34
N LEU A 292 -24.67 10.17 11.50
CA LEU A 292 -23.36 10.82 11.41
C LEU A 292 -22.97 11.47 12.75
N ARG A 293 -23.92 12.11 13.44
CA ARG A 293 -23.71 12.66 14.79
C ARG A 293 -23.35 11.56 15.78
N ALA A 294 -24.08 10.44 15.76
CA ALA A 294 -23.79 9.28 16.61
C ALA A 294 -22.41 8.66 16.32
N LEU A 295 -22.00 8.60 15.05
CA LEU A 295 -20.66 8.15 14.63
C LEU A 295 -19.57 9.01 15.28
N PHE A 296 -19.63 10.34 15.08
CA PHE A 296 -18.61 11.24 15.62
C PHE A 296 -18.61 11.29 17.14
N LEU A 297 -19.77 11.26 17.80
CA LEU A 297 -19.85 11.16 19.26
C LEU A 297 -19.35 9.82 19.80
N GLY A 298 -19.48 8.76 19.00
CA GLY A 298 -18.94 7.44 19.31
C GLY A 298 -17.42 7.47 19.31
N LEU A 299 -16.85 7.94 18.18
CA LEU A 299 -15.42 8.07 17.94
C LEU A 299 -14.73 9.07 18.88
N SER A 300 -15.37 10.20 19.21
CA SER A 300 -14.81 11.20 20.14
C SER A 300 -14.64 10.64 21.56
N ASN A 301 -15.43 9.62 21.91
CA ASN A 301 -15.40 8.98 23.22
C ASN A 301 -14.56 7.69 23.23
N ASN A 302 -13.91 7.34 22.11
CA ASN A 302 -13.12 6.13 22.01
C ASN A 302 -11.63 6.43 22.33
N PRO A 303 -11.07 5.85 23.41
CA PRO A 303 -9.67 6.07 23.79
C PRO A 303 -8.68 5.12 23.10
N HIS A 304 -9.15 4.09 22.40
CA HIS A 304 -8.33 3.01 21.86
C HIS A 304 -7.95 3.22 20.39
N ILE A 305 -8.87 3.78 19.60
CA ILE A 305 -8.67 3.96 18.16
C ILE A 305 -7.70 5.12 17.89
N THR A 306 -6.75 4.91 16.99
CA THR A 306 -5.84 5.93 16.47
C THR A 306 -5.64 5.76 14.96
N ASP A 307 -5.38 6.85 14.25
CA ASP A 307 -5.12 6.89 12.80
C ASP A 307 -6.20 6.22 11.92
N LEU A 308 -7.47 6.31 12.33
CA LEU A 308 -8.61 5.73 11.64
C LEU A 308 -8.76 6.34 10.23
N HIS A 309 -8.96 5.46 9.25
CA HIS A 309 -9.44 5.82 7.93
C HIS A 309 -10.96 5.75 7.90
N LEU A 310 -11.60 6.92 7.82
CA LEU A 310 -13.05 7.04 7.71
C LEU A 310 -13.44 7.49 6.31
N ASP A 311 -14.12 6.62 5.59
CA ASP A 311 -14.67 6.90 4.28
C ASP A 311 -16.19 7.05 4.38
N ILE A 312 -16.65 8.28 4.15
CA ILE A 312 -18.06 8.67 4.07
C ILE A 312 -18.31 9.44 2.77
N GLY A 313 -17.65 9.02 1.69
CA GLY A 313 -17.82 9.58 0.35
C GLY A 313 -19.17 9.20 -0.28
N SER A 314 -19.76 10.06 -1.11
CA SER A 314 -21.03 9.81 -1.79
C SER A 314 -22.22 9.51 -0.85
N CYS A 315 -22.21 10.04 0.37
CA CYS A 315 -23.21 9.75 1.41
C CYS A 315 -24.42 10.70 1.44
N GLU A 316 -24.54 11.59 0.45
CA GLU A 316 -25.57 12.65 0.38
C GLU A 316 -25.66 13.55 1.63
N LEU A 317 -24.54 13.85 2.29
CA LEU A 317 -24.54 14.59 3.55
C LEU A 317 -25.20 15.98 3.44
N ARG A 318 -24.94 16.71 2.33
CA ARG A 318 -25.46 18.05 2.06
C ARG A 318 -25.25 19.00 3.26
N SER A 319 -26.04 20.06 3.37
CA SER A 319 -25.91 21.06 4.44
C SER A 319 -26.12 20.52 5.85
N ALA A 320 -27.01 19.53 6.03
CA ALA A 320 -27.28 18.96 7.35
C ALA A 320 -26.07 18.19 7.89
N GLY A 321 -25.42 17.36 7.06
CA GLY A 321 -24.19 16.69 7.43
C GLY A 321 -22.99 17.65 7.54
N ALA A 322 -22.94 18.70 6.72
CA ALA A 322 -21.93 19.75 6.83
C ALA A 322 -21.92 20.41 8.23
N GLY A 323 -23.12 20.74 8.75
CA GLY A 323 -23.25 21.28 10.11
C GLY A 323 -22.76 20.34 11.20
N VAL A 324 -23.01 19.03 11.04
CA VAL A 324 -22.51 18.00 11.97
C VAL A 324 -20.98 17.90 11.93
N ILE A 325 -20.38 17.91 10.73
CA ILE A 325 -18.91 17.92 10.57
C ILE A 325 -18.32 19.17 11.22
N GLN A 326 -18.86 20.35 10.95
CA GLN A 326 -18.39 21.61 11.52
C GLN A 326 -18.40 21.59 13.06
N GLU A 327 -19.47 21.06 13.66
CA GLU A 327 -19.66 21.07 15.12
C GLU A 327 -18.80 20.03 15.86
N LEU A 328 -18.73 18.80 15.32
CA LEU A 328 -18.25 17.64 16.06
C LEU A 328 -16.90 17.10 15.58
N PHE A 329 -16.57 17.24 14.30
CA PHE A 329 -15.33 16.69 13.76
C PHE A 329 -14.07 17.21 14.48
N PRO A 330 -13.96 18.50 14.87
CA PRO A 330 -12.82 19.00 15.65
C PRO A 330 -12.63 18.34 17.02
N ARG A 331 -13.65 17.64 17.54
CA ARG A 331 -13.59 16.92 18.83
C ARG A 331 -13.14 15.47 18.67
N VAL A 332 -13.13 14.96 17.44
CA VAL A 332 -12.62 13.63 17.13
C VAL A 332 -11.10 13.75 17.04
N SER A 333 -10.37 12.85 17.70
CA SER A 333 -8.89 12.84 17.70
C SER A 333 -8.30 11.62 17.01
N CYS A 334 -9.12 10.61 16.74
CA CYS A 334 -8.66 9.32 16.25
C CYS A 334 -8.59 9.24 14.71
N VAL A 335 -9.23 10.15 13.96
CA VAL A 335 -9.32 10.07 12.49
C VAL A 335 -8.07 10.65 11.82
N GLY A 336 -7.27 9.78 11.20
CA GLY A 336 -6.09 10.16 10.42
C GLY A 336 -6.39 10.43 8.95
N THR A 337 -7.36 9.71 8.38
CA THR A 337 -7.82 9.90 6.99
C THR A 337 -9.33 10.11 6.95
N LEU A 338 -9.76 11.16 6.26
CA LEU A 338 -11.17 11.44 6.01
C LEU A 338 -11.44 11.55 4.52
N ASP A 339 -12.34 10.70 4.01
CA ASP A 339 -12.96 10.88 2.70
C ASP A 339 -14.41 11.35 2.87
N ILE A 340 -14.67 12.57 2.40
CA ILE A 340 -16.02 13.16 2.33
C ILE A 340 -16.33 13.60 0.90
N SER A 341 -15.69 13.00 -0.10
CA SER A 341 -15.91 13.31 -1.50
C SER A 341 -17.38 13.09 -1.93
N ASP A 342 -17.85 13.82 -2.94
CA ASP A 342 -19.17 13.63 -3.57
C ASP A 342 -20.38 13.72 -2.62
N ASN A 343 -20.32 14.60 -1.61
CA ASN A 343 -21.38 14.75 -0.60
C ASN A 343 -22.32 15.93 -0.84
N GLY A 344 -22.11 16.69 -1.91
CA GLY A 344 -22.88 17.89 -2.23
C GLY A 344 -22.79 18.96 -1.14
N LEU A 345 -21.59 19.14 -0.55
CA LEU A 345 -21.37 20.14 0.51
C LEU A 345 -21.40 21.58 -0.04
N ASP A 346 -20.93 21.78 -1.28
CA ASP A 346 -21.09 23.04 -2.02
C ASP A 346 -20.67 24.28 -1.20
N ALA A 347 -21.60 25.21 -0.94
CA ALA A 347 -21.32 26.44 -0.20
C ALA A 347 -20.97 26.20 1.28
N ASP A 348 -21.42 25.09 1.87
CA ASP A 348 -21.18 24.76 3.27
C ASP A 348 -19.71 24.39 3.54
N LEU A 349 -18.91 24.14 2.49
CA LEU A 349 -17.46 24.00 2.60
C LEU A 349 -16.80 25.22 3.28
N LEU A 350 -17.38 26.43 3.16
CA LEU A 350 -16.90 27.61 3.86
C LEU A 350 -16.87 27.43 5.39
N ALA A 351 -17.84 26.70 5.93
CA ALA A 351 -17.97 26.42 7.35
C ALA A 351 -17.20 25.16 7.77
N VAL A 352 -17.11 24.19 6.87
CA VAL A 352 -16.47 22.88 7.11
C VAL A 352 -14.93 22.96 7.05
N ILE A 353 -14.34 23.70 6.12
CA ILE A 353 -12.86 23.79 5.99
C ILE A 353 -12.18 24.28 7.29
N PRO A 354 -12.67 25.34 7.98
CA PRO A 354 -12.12 25.75 9.27
C PRO A 354 -12.24 24.71 10.39
N ALA A 355 -13.11 23.69 10.24
CA ALA A 355 -13.17 22.59 11.20
C ALA A 355 -11.98 21.64 11.02
N PHE A 356 -11.45 21.48 9.80
CA PHE A 356 -10.30 20.62 9.53
C PHE A 356 -8.97 21.21 10.03
N SER A 357 -8.79 22.54 9.96
CA SER A 357 -7.59 23.17 10.52
C SER A 357 -7.48 23.01 12.03
N ARG A 358 -8.61 22.83 12.72
CA ARG A 358 -8.67 22.62 14.18
C ARG A 358 -8.51 21.15 14.58
N HIS A 359 -8.44 20.23 13.63
CA HIS A 359 -8.35 18.80 13.93
C HIS A 359 -6.90 18.39 14.24
N PRO A 360 -6.63 17.71 15.37
CA PRO A 360 -5.27 17.54 15.89
C PRO A 360 -4.39 16.58 15.09
N SER A 361 -4.98 15.65 14.34
CA SER A 361 -4.29 14.46 13.80
C SER A 361 -4.65 14.13 12.35
N LEU A 362 -5.34 15.02 11.63
CA LEU A 362 -5.79 14.74 10.27
C LEU A 362 -4.61 14.82 9.29
N LYS A 363 -4.24 13.68 8.69
CA LYS A 363 -3.12 13.57 7.75
C LYS A 363 -3.59 13.53 6.30
N HIS A 364 -4.76 12.96 6.04
CA HIS A 364 -5.22 12.70 4.67
C HIS A 364 -6.68 13.17 4.52
N LEU A 365 -6.92 14.07 3.58
CA LEU A 365 -8.22 14.69 3.36
C LEU A 365 -8.63 14.58 1.90
N MET A 366 -9.80 14.02 1.64
CA MET A 366 -10.38 13.86 0.30
C MET A 366 -11.70 14.65 0.23
N LEU A 367 -11.70 15.68 -0.60
CA LEU A 367 -12.80 16.66 -0.74
C LEU A 367 -13.42 16.65 -2.15
N GLY A 368 -12.99 15.74 -3.02
CA GLY A 368 -13.39 15.68 -4.42
C GLY A 368 -14.89 15.82 -4.66
N LYS A 369 -15.31 16.38 -5.80
CA LYS A 369 -16.72 16.51 -6.23
C LYS A 369 -17.67 17.29 -5.31
N ASN A 370 -17.18 18.02 -4.30
CA ASN A 370 -18.02 18.88 -3.44
C ASN A 370 -18.17 20.33 -3.91
N PHE A 371 -17.78 20.64 -5.15
CA PHE A 371 -17.62 22.02 -5.63
C PHE A 371 -18.60 22.36 -6.76
N ASN A 372 -19.86 21.93 -6.68
CA ASN A 372 -20.87 22.25 -7.69
C ASN A 372 -21.44 23.67 -7.52
N ILE A 373 -20.53 24.63 -7.35
CA ILE A 373 -20.79 26.04 -7.08
C ILE A 373 -20.04 26.92 -8.08
N LYS A 374 -20.58 28.10 -8.35
CA LYS A 374 -20.02 29.05 -9.32
C LYS A 374 -19.89 30.44 -8.72
N GLY A 375 -18.96 31.23 -9.24
CA GLY A 375 -18.79 32.63 -8.87
C GLY A 375 -17.95 32.83 -7.61
N ARG A 376 -18.29 33.85 -6.81
CA ARG A 376 -17.47 34.34 -5.70
C ARG A 376 -17.31 33.35 -4.55
N VAL A 377 -18.34 32.56 -4.26
CA VAL A 377 -18.32 31.57 -3.16
C VAL A 377 -17.23 30.51 -3.39
N LEU A 378 -17.03 30.09 -4.63
CA LEU A 378 -15.95 29.16 -4.97
C LEU A 378 -14.57 29.77 -4.72
N ASP A 379 -14.39 31.06 -5.04
CA ASP A 379 -13.12 31.74 -4.78
C ASP A 379 -12.83 31.79 -3.27
N GLU A 380 -13.83 32.13 -2.47
CA GLU A 380 -13.69 32.15 -1.00
C GLU A 380 -13.35 30.78 -0.43
N ILE A 381 -13.99 29.71 -0.92
CA ILE A 381 -13.67 28.34 -0.52
C ILE A 381 -12.23 27.97 -0.90
N LEU A 382 -11.80 28.30 -2.12
CA LEU A 382 -10.43 28.05 -2.55
C LEU A 382 -9.41 28.83 -1.72
N GLN A 383 -9.71 30.08 -1.35
CA GLN A 383 -8.87 30.85 -0.43
C GLN A 383 -8.79 30.21 0.97
N LYS A 384 -9.90 29.66 1.48
CA LYS A 384 -9.89 28.91 2.74
C LYS A 384 -9.07 27.62 2.66
N LEU A 385 -9.11 26.91 1.54
CA LEU A 385 -8.24 25.74 1.31
C LEU A 385 -6.77 26.14 1.22
N VAL A 386 -6.45 27.25 0.55
CA VAL A 386 -5.10 27.79 0.49
C VAL A 386 -4.59 28.11 1.89
N HIS A 387 -5.41 28.78 2.72
CA HIS A 387 -5.07 29.05 4.11
C HIS A 387 -4.80 27.76 4.89
N LEU A 388 -5.69 26.77 4.81
CA LEU A 388 -5.52 25.45 5.45
C LEU A 388 -4.18 24.80 5.07
N VAL A 389 -3.79 24.85 3.80
CA VAL A 389 -2.55 24.22 3.30
C VAL A 389 -1.31 25.06 3.63
N GLN A 390 -1.44 26.36 3.86
CA GLN A 390 -0.31 27.25 4.16
C GLN A 390 -0.13 27.53 5.66
N GLU A 391 -1.01 27.03 6.52
CA GLU A 391 -0.86 27.13 7.97
C GLU A 391 0.41 26.41 8.45
N GLU A 392 1.18 27.06 9.33
CA GLU A 392 2.45 26.52 9.86
C GLU A 392 2.26 25.22 10.65
N GLU A 393 1.10 25.07 11.30
CA GLU A 393 0.72 23.89 12.09
C GLU A 393 -0.06 22.83 11.26
N CYS A 394 -0.12 22.97 9.93
CA CYS A 394 -0.86 22.05 9.09
C CYS A 394 -0.25 20.64 9.13
N ALA A 395 -0.96 19.68 9.77
CA ALA A 395 -0.56 18.28 9.83
C ALA A 395 -0.86 17.49 8.54
N LEU A 396 -1.49 18.13 7.55
CA LEU A 396 -1.97 17.46 6.35
C LEU A 396 -0.81 17.02 5.45
N GLN A 397 -0.79 15.73 5.13
CA GLN A 397 0.20 15.08 4.27
C GLN A 397 -0.39 14.73 2.90
N SER A 398 -1.70 14.53 2.80
CA SER A 398 -2.39 14.24 1.53
C SER A 398 -3.65 15.07 1.37
N LEU A 399 -3.80 15.71 0.22
CA LEU A 399 -5.03 16.42 -0.17
C LEU A 399 -5.53 15.90 -1.52
N SER A 400 -6.79 15.47 -1.58
CA SER A 400 -7.45 15.14 -2.85
C SER A 400 -8.60 16.08 -3.15
N LEU A 401 -8.57 16.64 -4.35
CA LEU A 401 -9.64 17.45 -4.95
C LEU A 401 -10.08 16.85 -6.29
N ALA A 402 -9.96 15.53 -6.43
CA ALA A 402 -10.30 14.80 -7.64
C ALA A 402 -11.74 15.13 -8.12
N ASP A 403 -11.91 15.23 -9.44
CA ASP A 403 -13.20 15.42 -10.11
C ASP A 403 -14.02 16.65 -9.61
N SER A 404 -13.36 17.69 -9.11
CA SER A 404 -14.04 18.87 -8.54
C SER A 404 -14.39 19.96 -9.55
N ARG A 405 -13.98 19.81 -10.82
CA ARG A 405 -14.27 20.75 -11.93
C ARG A 405 -13.94 22.21 -11.59
N LEU A 406 -12.84 22.45 -10.87
CA LEU A 406 -12.44 23.78 -10.40
C LEU A 406 -12.06 24.75 -11.55
N ARG A 407 -11.67 24.21 -12.72
CA ARG A 407 -11.20 24.96 -13.90
C ARG A 407 -10.06 25.92 -13.55
N GLN A 408 -9.90 26.99 -14.31
CA GLN A 408 -8.85 27.99 -14.11
C GLN A 408 -8.85 28.64 -12.71
N ARG A 409 -9.94 28.60 -11.93
CA ARG A 409 -9.94 29.14 -10.55
C ARG A 409 -9.11 28.28 -9.61
N GLY A 410 -9.02 26.98 -9.87
CA GLY A 410 -8.20 26.04 -9.09
C GLY A 410 -6.70 26.32 -9.15
N THR A 411 -6.22 27.13 -10.10
CA THR A 411 -4.78 27.46 -10.21
C THR A 411 -4.24 28.20 -8.99
N VAL A 412 -5.09 28.90 -8.24
CA VAL A 412 -4.68 29.56 -6.98
C VAL A 412 -4.16 28.54 -5.98
N LEU A 413 -4.83 27.39 -5.86
CA LEU A 413 -4.39 26.31 -4.99
C LEU A 413 -3.11 25.67 -5.52
N VAL A 414 -3.02 25.43 -6.82
CA VAL A 414 -1.80 24.90 -7.46
C VAL A 414 -0.60 25.80 -7.18
N ASN A 415 -0.79 27.12 -7.23
CA ASN A 415 0.26 28.08 -6.88
C ASN A 415 0.69 27.97 -5.42
N ALA A 416 -0.27 27.80 -4.50
CA ALA A 416 0.00 27.64 -3.07
C ALA A 416 0.80 26.36 -2.75
N LEU A 417 0.70 25.31 -3.58
CA LEU A 417 1.53 24.11 -3.44
C LEU A 417 3.03 24.41 -3.59
N GLY A 418 3.41 25.45 -4.33
CA GLY A 418 4.82 25.82 -4.51
C GLY A 418 5.52 26.18 -3.21
N SER A 419 4.83 26.86 -2.29
CA SER A 419 5.36 27.27 -0.99
C SER A 419 4.95 26.35 0.17
N ASN A 420 4.15 25.31 -0.09
CA ASN A 420 3.69 24.39 0.94
C ASN A 420 4.82 23.45 1.41
N THR A 421 4.93 23.27 2.72
CA THR A 421 5.96 22.45 3.36
C THR A 421 5.42 21.15 3.97
N CYS A 422 4.10 20.96 4.01
CA CYS A 422 3.48 19.83 4.72
C CYS A 422 3.05 18.67 3.81
N LEU A 423 2.49 18.96 2.63
CA LEU A 423 1.91 17.95 1.75
C LEU A 423 2.98 17.10 1.08
N ARG A 424 2.75 15.80 1.10
CA ARG A 424 3.54 14.78 0.38
C ARG A 424 2.78 14.23 -0.81
N LYS A 425 1.46 14.22 -0.76
CA LYS A 425 0.59 13.70 -1.81
C LYS A 425 -0.49 14.72 -2.18
N VAL A 426 -0.69 14.93 -3.47
CA VAL A 426 -1.81 15.74 -3.95
C VAL A 426 -2.49 15.07 -5.14
N ASP A 427 -3.81 15.10 -5.15
CA ASP A 427 -4.63 14.68 -6.27
C ASP A 427 -5.44 15.86 -6.81
N LEU A 428 -5.08 16.28 -8.01
CA LEU A 428 -5.72 17.36 -8.76
C LEU A 428 -6.42 16.82 -10.01
N SER A 429 -6.64 15.51 -10.11
CA SER A 429 -7.27 14.92 -11.28
C SER A 429 -8.69 15.42 -11.52
N GLY A 430 -9.17 15.42 -12.76
CA GLY A 430 -10.58 15.74 -13.08
C GLY A 430 -10.99 17.20 -12.85
N ASN A 431 -10.05 18.14 -12.81
CA ASN A 431 -10.33 19.54 -12.49
C ASN A 431 -10.42 20.49 -13.69
N LEU A 432 -10.16 20.02 -14.91
CA LEU A 432 -10.22 20.81 -16.13
C LEU A 432 -9.36 22.09 -16.05
N LEU A 433 -8.16 22.00 -15.46
CA LEU A 433 -7.28 23.16 -15.26
C LEU A 433 -6.65 23.69 -16.57
N GLU A 434 -6.66 22.89 -17.63
CA GLU A 434 -6.08 23.19 -18.95
C GLU A 434 -4.56 23.47 -18.86
N ASP A 435 -3.96 23.96 -19.96
CA ASP A 435 -2.53 24.29 -20.01
C ASP A 435 -2.12 25.36 -18.98
N SER A 436 -3.04 26.23 -18.59
CA SER A 436 -2.80 27.22 -17.53
C SER A 436 -2.49 26.55 -16.18
N GLY A 437 -3.23 25.48 -15.85
CA GLY A 437 -2.98 24.64 -14.68
C GLY A 437 -1.65 23.92 -14.76
N ALA A 438 -1.34 23.31 -15.91
CA ALA A 438 -0.08 22.63 -16.14
C ALA A 438 1.13 23.58 -15.97
N LYS A 439 1.02 24.81 -16.47
CA LYS A 439 2.04 25.85 -16.31
C LYS A 439 2.21 26.34 -14.86
N MET A 440 1.12 26.37 -14.09
CA MET A 440 1.22 26.71 -12.66
C MET A 440 1.77 25.55 -11.84
N LEU A 441 1.38 24.31 -12.17
CA LEU A 441 1.92 23.10 -11.56
C LEU A 441 3.41 22.99 -11.84
N SER A 442 3.86 23.30 -13.06
CA SER A 442 5.28 23.27 -13.41
C SER A 442 6.11 24.26 -12.59
N LYS A 443 5.60 25.47 -12.35
CA LYS A 443 6.23 26.44 -11.44
C LYS A 443 6.21 25.96 -9.99
N ALA A 444 5.09 25.41 -9.53
CA ALA A 444 4.98 24.89 -8.17
C ALA A 444 5.96 23.74 -7.93
N LEU A 445 6.11 22.80 -8.87
CA LEU A 445 7.05 21.69 -8.79
C LEU A 445 8.52 22.13 -8.82
N GLN A 446 8.86 23.26 -9.47
CA GLN A 446 10.23 23.78 -9.43
C GLN A 446 10.65 24.30 -8.05
N ILE A 447 9.67 24.76 -7.26
CA ILE A 447 9.91 25.36 -5.93
C ILE A 447 9.68 24.35 -4.83
N ASN A 448 8.65 23.51 -4.95
CA ASN A 448 8.24 22.58 -3.92
C ASN A 448 9.26 21.43 -3.77
N THR A 449 9.70 21.21 -2.53
CA THR A 449 10.68 20.17 -2.17
C THR A 449 10.09 19.03 -1.33
N THR A 450 8.79 19.07 -1.03
CA THR A 450 8.12 18.19 -0.06
C THR A 450 7.21 17.16 -0.72
N LEU A 451 6.60 17.50 -1.84
CA LEU A 451 5.72 16.62 -2.62
C LEU A 451 6.48 15.41 -3.14
N ARG A 452 5.92 14.24 -2.87
CA ARG A 452 6.40 12.92 -3.32
C ARG A 452 5.48 12.32 -4.37
N SER A 453 4.18 12.59 -4.28
CA SER A 453 3.16 12.01 -5.15
C SER A 453 2.23 13.09 -5.71
N VAL A 454 2.09 13.17 -7.04
CA VAL A 454 1.15 14.09 -7.71
C VAL A 454 0.30 13.31 -8.71
N MET A 455 -1.02 13.32 -8.54
CA MET A 455 -1.98 12.82 -9.53
C MET A 455 -2.66 14.00 -10.21
N TRP A 456 -2.71 14.01 -11.54
CA TRP A 456 -3.13 15.18 -12.32
C TRP A 456 -3.82 14.83 -13.66
N ASP A 457 -4.28 13.60 -13.84
CA ASP A 457 -4.98 13.18 -15.06
C ASP A 457 -6.36 13.86 -15.22
N ARG A 458 -6.94 13.82 -16.42
CA ARG A 458 -8.25 14.42 -16.73
C ARG A 458 -8.32 15.93 -16.45
N ASN A 459 -7.25 16.66 -16.77
CA ASN A 459 -7.19 18.12 -16.66
C ASN A 459 -7.32 18.83 -18.00
N ASN A 460 -7.55 18.10 -19.10
CA ASN A 460 -7.59 18.64 -20.46
C ASN A 460 -6.28 19.36 -20.81
N THR A 461 -5.15 18.78 -20.37
CA THR A 461 -3.81 19.29 -20.66
C THR A 461 -3.40 18.90 -22.08
N THR A 462 -2.87 19.85 -22.84
CA THR A 462 -2.39 19.61 -24.20
C THR A 462 -0.87 19.39 -24.22
N ALA A 463 -0.32 19.12 -25.41
CA ALA A 463 1.11 18.93 -25.59
C ALA A 463 1.98 20.09 -25.08
N THR A 464 1.49 21.33 -25.13
CA THR A 464 2.20 22.52 -24.60
C THR A 464 2.27 22.48 -23.07
N GLY A 465 1.16 22.18 -22.39
CA GLY A 465 1.15 22.02 -20.94
C GLY A 465 2.05 20.88 -20.47
N PHE A 466 2.07 19.75 -21.21
CA PHE A 466 2.99 18.65 -20.93
C PHE A 466 4.47 19.04 -21.06
N GLN A 467 4.83 19.88 -22.03
CA GLN A 467 6.19 20.38 -22.18
C GLN A 467 6.62 21.24 -20.98
N ASP A 468 5.73 22.08 -20.47
CA ASP A 468 6.02 22.91 -19.29
C ASP A 468 6.26 22.04 -18.06
N VAL A 469 5.44 21.00 -17.84
CA VAL A 469 5.64 20.05 -16.74
C VAL A 469 6.90 19.21 -16.94
N ALA A 470 7.19 18.72 -18.14
CA ALA A 470 8.41 17.97 -18.42
C ALA A 470 9.68 18.78 -18.09
N ARG A 471 9.71 20.06 -18.48
CA ARG A 471 10.82 20.98 -18.17
C ARG A 471 10.97 21.24 -16.67
N ALA A 472 9.86 21.34 -15.93
CA ALA A 472 9.89 21.46 -14.48
C ALA A 472 10.40 20.18 -13.82
N LEU A 473 9.93 19.01 -14.28
CA LEU A 473 10.38 17.72 -13.78
C LEU A 473 11.87 17.53 -14.02
N GLU A 474 12.45 18.05 -15.11
CA GLU A 474 13.89 18.00 -15.34
C GLU A 474 14.71 18.56 -14.15
N HIS A 475 14.16 19.55 -13.45
CA HIS A 475 14.79 20.23 -12.31
C HIS A 475 14.19 19.84 -10.95
N ASN A 476 13.09 19.08 -10.92
CA ASN A 476 12.52 18.55 -9.69
C ASN A 476 13.06 17.13 -9.44
N PHE A 477 13.64 16.95 -8.24
CA PHE A 477 14.22 15.68 -7.80
C PHE A 477 13.53 15.11 -6.56
N THR A 478 12.47 15.76 -6.09
CA THR A 478 11.78 15.39 -4.84
C THR A 478 10.58 14.50 -5.12
N LEU A 479 9.96 14.65 -6.29
CA LEU A 479 8.80 13.89 -6.72
C LEU A 479 9.20 12.45 -7.08
N GLN A 480 8.59 11.49 -6.40
CA GLN A 480 8.88 10.06 -6.55
C GLN A 480 7.84 9.35 -7.41
N TYR A 481 6.59 9.80 -7.35
CA TYR A 481 5.46 9.18 -8.03
C TYR A 481 4.61 10.23 -8.74
N MET A 482 4.55 10.15 -10.06
CA MET A 482 3.66 10.95 -10.87
C MET A 482 3.18 10.07 -12.02
N PRO A 483 1.99 9.46 -11.91
CA PRO A 483 1.48 8.58 -12.95
C PRO A 483 1.29 9.37 -14.25
N LEU A 484 1.54 8.70 -15.38
CA LEU A 484 1.28 9.28 -16.69
C LEU A 484 -0.23 9.58 -16.78
N PRO A 485 -0.64 10.82 -17.10
CA PRO A 485 -2.04 11.17 -17.22
C PRO A 485 -2.60 10.60 -18.52
N LEU A 486 -2.98 9.31 -18.48
CA LEU A 486 -3.34 8.54 -19.67
C LEU A 486 -4.50 9.16 -20.45
N SER A 487 -5.49 9.72 -19.76
CA SER A 487 -6.65 10.34 -20.42
C SER A 487 -6.22 11.53 -21.26
N ASP A 488 -5.48 12.46 -20.65
CA ASP A 488 -5.01 13.68 -21.32
C ASP A 488 -3.92 13.38 -22.36
N VAL A 489 -3.00 12.45 -22.09
CA VAL A 489 -1.95 12.03 -23.03
C VAL A 489 -2.56 11.37 -24.26
N THR A 490 -3.56 10.49 -24.11
CA THR A 490 -4.23 9.87 -25.25
C THR A 490 -4.89 10.91 -26.15
N GLN A 491 -5.46 11.96 -25.54
CA GLN A 491 -6.05 13.07 -26.28
C GLN A 491 -4.99 13.95 -26.98
N ALA A 492 -3.89 14.27 -26.29
CA ALA A 492 -2.79 15.07 -26.84
C ALA A 492 -1.97 14.31 -27.90
N TYR A 493 -1.83 12.99 -27.78
CA TYR A 493 -1.10 12.16 -28.73
C TYR A 493 -1.76 12.20 -30.12
N ARG A 494 -3.09 12.29 -30.18
CA ARG A 494 -3.83 12.46 -31.44
C ARG A 494 -3.50 13.77 -32.16
N SER A 495 -3.07 14.81 -31.44
CA SER A 495 -2.76 16.11 -32.03
C SER A 495 -1.27 16.36 -32.24
N ALA A 496 -0.39 15.89 -31.35
CA ALA A 496 1.05 16.11 -31.44
C ALA A 496 1.87 15.00 -30.73
N PRO A 497 2.12 13.85 -31.39
CA PRO A 497 2.76 12.67 -30.77
C PRO A 497 4.21 12.90 -30.34
N GLU A 498 5.00 13.64 -31.13
CA GLU A 498 6.43 13.89 -30.82
C GLU A 498 6.63 14.67 -29.50
N LYS A 499 5.66 15.52 -29.14
CA LYS A 499 5.72 16.37 -27.94
C LYS A 499 5.31 15.62 -26.68
N THR A 500 4.50 14.56 -26.80
CA THR A 500 4.05 13.73 -25.68
C THR A 500 5.10 12.72 -25.20
N ASP A 501 6.06 12.33 -26.05
CA ASP A 501 7.13 11.40 -25.66
C ASP A 501 8.09 11.99 -24.62
N GLN A 502 8.23 13.32 -24.60
CA GLN A 502 9.14 13.99 -23.67
C GLN A 502 8.66 13.89 -22.21
N ILE A 503 7.35 14.02 -21.96
CA ILE A 503 6.80 13.88 -20.61
C ILE A 503 6.90 12.43 -20.12
N GLN A 504 6.67 11.43 -20.99
CA GLN A 504 6.85 10.02 -20.64
C GLN A 504 8.30 9.74 -20.24
N ARG A 505 9.29 10.28 -20.98
CA ARG A 505 10.71 10.18 -20.62
C ARG A 505 11.03 10.88 -19.30
N ALA A 506 10.50 12.08 -19.07
CA ALA A 506 10.72 12.82 -17.81
C ALA A 506 10.12 12.09 -16.60
N LEU A 507 8.93 11.51 -16.74
CA LEU A 507 8.26 10.72 -15.70
C LEU A 507 8.95 9.37 -15.46
N LEU A 508 9.38 8.68 -16.53
CA LEU A 508 10.18 7.46 -16.40
C LEU A 508 11.51 7.74 -15.70
N ARG A 509 12.18 8.86 -16.03
CA ARG A 509 13.38 9.31 -15.32
C ARG A 509 13.11 9.40 -13.82
N ASN A 510 12.07 10.14 -13.42
CA ASN A 510 11.78 10.37 -12.00
C ASN A 510 11.27 9.11 -11.26
N ASN A 511 10.59 8.18 -11.95
CA ASN A 511 10.17 6.89 -11.36
C ASN A 511 11.30 5.84 -11.33
N GLN A 512 12.26 5.89 -12.25
CA GLN A 512 13.44 5.00 -12.28
C GLN A 512 14.56 5.50 -11.35
N THR A 513 14.52 6.76 -10.90
CA THR A 513 15.47 7.34 -9.95
C THR A 513 15.21 6.89 -8.49
N GLN A 514 15.37 5.59 -8.22
CA GLN A 514 16.09 5.16 -7.01
C GLN A 514 17.62 5.20 -7.23
N ARG A 515 18.08 5.53 -8.46
CA ARG A 515 19.47 5.32 -8.93
C ARG A 515 20.28 6.57 -9.30
N PHE A 516 19.88 7.81 -9.00
CA PHE A 516 20.73 8.98 -9.29
C PHE A 516 21.22 9.74 -8.06
N SER A 517 22.54 9.93 -8.05
CA SER A 517 23.35 10.55 -7.00
C SER A 517 22.83 11.93 -6.60
N GLN A 518 22.52 12.06 -5.30
CA GLN A 518 22.21 13.31 -4.62
C GLN A 518 23.24 14.44 -4.84
N LYS A 519 24.42 14.15 -5.42
CA LYS A 519 25.39 15.17 -5.85
C LYS A 519 24.81 16.21 -6.82
N GLN A 520 23.80 15.90 -7.63
CA GLN A 520 23.16 16.88 -8.53
C GLN A 520 21.97 17.61 -7.89
N ALA A 521 21.22 16.96 -6.99
CA ALA A 521 20.19 17.63 -6.19
C ALA A 521 20.82 18.66 -5.22
N LEU A 522 22.02 18.38 -4.69
CA LEU A 522 22.78 19.33 -3.89
C LEU A 522 23.44 20.45 -4.69
N ARG A 523 23.79 20.24 -5.97
CA ARG A 523 24.24 21.32 -6.87
C ARG A 523 23.16 22.38 -7.15
N LEU A 524 21.88 22.09 -6.90
CA LEU A 524 20.80 23.08 -6.97
C LEU A 524 20.48 23.69 -5.60
N HIS A 525 20.77 22.98 -4.49
CA HIS A 525 20.86 23.60 -3.16
C HIS A 525 21.99 24.66 -3.11
N GLN A 526 23.09 24.43 -3.84
CA GLN A 526 24.19 25.39 -4.06
C GLN A 526 23.79 26.69 -4.77
N GLY A 527 22.62 26.78 -5.40
CA GLY A 527 22.18 27.97 -6.14
C GLY A 527 21.02 28.73 -5.50
N LEU A 528 20.17 28.09 -4.68
CA LEU A 528 18.96 28.73 -4.15
C LEU A 528 19.09 29.21 -2.70
N VAL A 529 19.66 28.38 -1.80
CA VAL A 529 19.84 28.72 -0.37
C VAL A 529 21.00 29.70 -0.17
N THR A 530 22.03 29.59 -1.01
CA THR A 530 23.11 30.56 -1.12
C THR A 530 22.60 31.89 -1.67
N SER A 531 21.64 31.93 -2.61
CA SER A 531 21.24 33.20 -3.24
C SER A 531 20.68 34.25 -2.25
N THR A 532 19.90 33.87 -1.24
CA THR A 532 19.37 34.83 -0.26
C THR A 532 20.41 35.26 0.76
N ALA A 533 21.17 34.31 1.34
CA ALA A 533 22.25 34.60 2.27
C ALA A 533 23.40 35.36 1.59
N GLU A 534 23.79 35.00 0.37
CA GLU A 534 24.80 35.68 -0.45
C GLU A 534 24.32 37.06 -0.91
N GLN A 535 23.05 37.24 -1.31
CA GLN A 535 22.52 38.57 -1.63
C GLN A 535 22.50 39.49 -0.42
N VAL A 536 22.13 38.97 0.76
CA VAL A 536 22.17 39.74 2.02
C VAL A 536 23.62 40.04 2.41
N MET A 537 24.51 39.05 2.33
CA MET A 537 25.94 39.19 2.60
C MET A 537 26.57 40.22 1.65
N GLU A 538 26.28 40.18 0.36
CA GLU A 538 26.81 41.13 -0.63
C GLU A 538 26.31 42.55 -0.38
N ARG A 539 25.01 42.72 -0.04
CA ARG A 539 24.47 44.03 0.37
C ARG A 539 25.14 44.56 1.64
N LEU A 540 25.35 43.70 2.64
CA LEU A 540 26.03 44.09 3.89
C LEU A 540 27.50 44.40 3.66
N CYS A 541 28.22 43.60 2.86
CA CYS A 541 29.60 43.85 2.47
C CYS A 541 29.75 45.21 1.78
N VAL A 542 28.85 45.56 0.85
CA VAL A 542 28.86 46.88 0.19
C VAL A 542 28.65 48.01 1.21
N ARG A 543 27.71 47.86 2.15
CA ARG A 543 27.44 48.86 3.20
C ARG A 543 28.63 49.03 4.15
N VAL A 544 29.22 47.94 4.64
CA VAL A 544 30.41 47.98 5.50
C VAL A 544 31.59 48.60 4.75
N GLN A 545 31.81 48.23 3.48
CA GLN A 545 32.86 48.79 2.63
C GLN A 545 32.68 50.30 2.40
N GLN A 546 31.44 50.78 2.23
CA GLN A 546 31.14 52.21 2.12
C GLN A 546 31.51 52.96 3.40
N GLN A 547 31.15 52.43 4.58
CA GLN A 547 31.50 53.05 5.86
C GLN A 547 33.02 53.06 6.11
N VAL A 548 33.71 51.98 5.78
CA VAL A 548 35.19 51.91 5.84
C VAL A 548 35.85 52.93 4.90
N CYS A 549 35.27 53.20 3.73
CA CYS A 549 35.78 54.22 2.82
C CYS A 549 35.60 55.66 3.34
N VAL A 550 34.53 55.95 4.08
CA VAL A 550 34.30 57.26 4.73
C VAL A 550 35.34 57.52 5.82
N LEU A 551 35.78 56.48 6.52
CA LEU A 551 36.76 56.55 7.61
C LEU A 551 38.22 56.58 7.16
N LYS A 552 38.52 56.59 5.85
CA LYS A 552 39.90 56.59 5.29
C LYS A 552 40.75 57.83 5.64
N GLY A 553 40.16 58.86 6.24
CA GLY A 553 40.85 60.10 6.61
C GLY A 553 41.25 60.21 8.09
N CYS A 554 40.86 59.27 8.96
CA CYS A 554 41.17 59.26 10.39
C CYS A 554 42.12 58.09 10.73
N GLU A 555 42.88 58.20 11.83
CA GLU A 555 43.83 57.16 12.27
C GLU A 555 43.15 55.77 12.29
N GLU A 556 43.84 54.74 11.75
CA GLU A 556 43.31 53.38 11.60
C GLU A 556 43.02 52.74 12.97
N GLY A 557 41.78 52.86 13.45
CA GLY A 557 41.30 52.18 14.66
C GLY A 557 41.11 50.66 14.46
N GLU A 558 41.16 49.90 15.55
CA GLU A 558 40.96 48.43 15.58
C GLU A 558 39.66 47.97 14.88
N GLU A 559 38.64 48.83 14.90
CA GLU A 559 37.33 48.59 14.28
C GLU A 559 37.39 48.55 12.74
N VAL A 560 38.25 49.38 12.13
CA VAL A 560 38.46 49.40 10.68
C VAL A 560 39.22 48.16 10.22
N GLN A 561 40.17 47.69 11.03
CA GLN A 561 40.92 46.47 10.76
C GLN A 561 40.02 45.23 10.87
N THR A 562 39.17 45.18 11.90
CA THR A 562 38.18 44.12 12.10
C THR A 562 37.18 44.06 10.93
N ALA A 563 36.71 45.22 10.45
CA ALA A 563 35.83 45.29 9.29
C ALA A 563 36.47 44.78 8.00
N ARG A 564 37.77 45.04 7.77
CA ARG A 564 38.49 44.52 6.60
C ARG A 564 38.68 43.01 6.66
N GLN A 565 38.91 42.46 7.86
CA GLN A 565 39.06 41.03 8.06
C GLN A 565 37.75 40.28 7.78
N ILE A 566 36.63 40.76 8.32
CA ILE A 566 35.30 40.15 8.08
C ILE A 566 34.89 40.26 6.61
N LEU A 567 35.21 41.37 5.94
CA LEU A 567 34.99 41.52 4.49
C LEU A 567 35.81 40.53 3.65
N LYS A 568 36.99 40.12 4.13
CA LYS A 568 37.82 39.10 3.48
C LYS A 568 37.20 37.71 3.68
N GLU A 569 36.81 37.38 4.91
CA GLU A 569 36.16 36.10 5.22
C GLU A 569 34.83 35.91 4.48
N ALA A 570 34.05 36.97 4.31
CA ALA A 570 32.82 36.97 3.50
C ALA A 570 33.06 36.75 1.99
N ARG A 571 34.26 37.05 1.48
CA ARG A 571 34.66 36.74 0.10
C ARG A 571 35.14 35.30 -0.02
N ASP A 572 35.94 34.86 0.95
CA ASP A 572 36.53 33.52 0.98
C ASP A 572 35.47 32.43 1.24
N SER A 573 34.37 32.76 1.94
CA SER A 573 33.24 31.85 2.19
C SER A 573 32.60 31.27 0.92
N ARG A 574 32.70 31.97 -0.22
CA ARG A 574 32.22 31.50 -1.54
C ARG A 574 32.94 30.23 -2.01
N ALA A 575 34.19 30.03 -1.58
CA ALA A 575 34.99 28.86 -1.93
C ALA A 575 34.89 27.72 -0.89
N LEU A 576 34.24 27.96 0.25
CA LEU A 576 34.22 27.03 1.39
C LEU A 576 33.49 25.72 1.06
N TYR A 577 32.28 25.81 0.52
CA TYR A 577 31.48 24.64 0.17
C TYR A 577 32.13 23.78 -0.93
N PRO A 578 32.59 24.34 -2.08
CA PRO A 578 33.33 23.58 -3.09
C PRO A 578 34.55 22.86 -2.53
N SER A 579 35.33 23.55 -1.69
CA SER A 579 36.57 22.99 -1.11
C SER A 579 36.28 21.83 -0.15
N LEU A 580 35.24 21.95 0.68
CA LEU A 580 34.83 20.87 1.59
C LEU A 580 34.24 19.67 0.84
N CYS A 581 33.53 19.89 -0.26
CA CYS A 581 33.03 18.81 -1.12
C CYS A 581 34.16 18.06 -1.82
N GLU A 582 35.17 18.78 -2.31
CA GLU A 582 36.35 18.18 -2.92
C GLU A 582 37.14 17.35 -1.90
N LEU A 583 37.36 17.90 -0.70
CA LEU A 583 38.00 17.18 0.40
C LEU A 583 37.25 15.91 0.79
N ALA A 584 35.92 15.99 0.94
CA ALA A 584 35.09 14.82 1.25
C ALA A 584 35.14 13.75 0.15
N HIS A 585 35.25 14.17 -1.12
CA HIS A 585 35.36 13.25 -2.24
C HIS A 585 36.73 12.55 -2.30
N VAL A 586 37.83 13.31 -2.15
CA VAL A 586 39.20 12.79 -2.18
C VAL A 586 39.42 11.74 -1.08
N LEU A 587 38.84 11.93 0.09
CA LEU A 587 38.94 10.99 1.22
C LEU A 587 38.09 9.70 1.05
N SER A 588 37.31 9.58 -0.04
CA SER A 588 36.31 8.52 -0.21
C SER A 588 36.64 7.44 -1.26
N VAL A 589 37.64 7.67 -2.11
CA VAL A 589 37.87 6.87 -3.33
C VAL A 589 38.24 5.40 -3.03
N ASP A 590 38.85 5.11 -1.87
CA ASP A 590 39.13 3.75 -1.38
C ASP A 590 38.93 3.63 0.14
N GLY A 591 37.70 3.85 0.59
CA GLY A 591 37.35 3.74 2.01
C GLY A 591 37.33 2.31 2.57
N PRO A 592 37.42 2.15 3.91
CA PRO A 592 37.45 0.85 4.60
C PRO A 592 36.21 -0.02 4.32
N VAL A 593 35.08 0.60 3.97
CA VAL A 593 33.83 -0.09 3.63
C VAL A 593 33.97 -0.92 2.36
N LYS A 594 34.59 -0.37 1.30
CA LYS A 594 34.80 -1.07 0.03
C LYS A 594 35.73 -2.27 0.22
N GLN A 595 36.78 -2.12 1.01
CA GLN A 595 37.69 -3.21 1.38
C GLN A 595 36.98 -4.34 2.14
N ARG A 596 36.05 -4.00 3.05
CA ARG A 596 35.31 -4.99 3.81
C ARG A 596 34.28 -5.74 2.96
N LEU A 597 33.61 -5.04 2.04
CA LEU A 597 32.67 -5.65 1.08
C LEU A 597 33.39 -6.57 0.09
N ASP A 598 34.59 -6.22 -0.36
CA ASP A 598 35.43 -7.10 -1.19
C ASP A 598 35.82 -8.38 -0.44
N THR A 599 36.12 -8.27 0.87
CA THR A 599 36.43 -9.45 1.71
C THR A 599 35.21 -10.36 1.84
N LEU A 600 34.04 -9.78 2.12
CA LEU A 600 32.75 -10.49 2.24
C LEU A 600 32.34 -11.21 0.95
N ALA A 601 32.54 -10.59 -0.22
CA ALA A 601 32.27 -11.21 -1.50
C ALA A 601 33.13 -12.48 -1.70
N GLY A 602 34.39 -12.47 -1.24
CA GLY A 602 35.28 -13.63 -1.26
C GLY A 602 34.83 -14.75 -0.33
N GLU A 603 34.30 -14.43 0.85
CA GLU A 603 33.76 -15.40 1.81
C GLU A 603 32.48 -16.05 1.29
N LEU A 604 31.56 -15.24 0.74
CA LEU A 604 30.30 -15.73 0.17
C LEU A 604 30.51 -16.62 -1.05
N ALA A 605 31.45 -16.28 -1.93
CA ALA A 605 31.78 -17.16 -3.05
C ALA A 605 32.25 -18.54 -2.59
N LYS A 606 33.09 -18.61 -1.54
CA LYS A 606 33.55 -19.88 -0.97
C LYS A 606 32.41 -20.68 -0.32
N ALA A 607 31.45 -20.00 0.32
CA ALA A 607 30.29 -20.66 0.91
C ALA A 607 29.37 -21.24 -0.18
N ALA A 608 29.11 -20.46 -1.22
CA ALA A 608 28.26 -20.87 -2.33
C ALA A 608 28.89 -22.01 -3.16
N ASP A 609 30.21 -22.00 -3.37
CA ASP A 609 30.93 -23.12 -3.98
C ASP A 609 30.77 -24.42 -3.16
N LYS A 610 30.81 -24.34 -1.82
CA LYS A 610 30.59 -25.50 -0.94
C LYS A 610 29.16 -26.02 -1.01
N GLU A 611 28.16 -25.14 -1.02
CA GLU A 611 26.76 -25.54 -1.18
C GLU A 611 26.53 -26.25 -2.52
N LEU A 612 27.09 -25.69 -3.59
CA LEU A 612 26.97 -26.25 -4.93
C LEU A 612 27.65 -27.62 -5.02
N GLN A 613 28.80 -27.80 -4.36
CA GLN A 613 29.48 -29.09 -4.28
C GLN A 613 28.61 -30.17 -3.63
N VAL A 614 27.94 -29.85 -2.51
CA VAL A 614 27.01 -30.78 -1.83
C VAL A 614 25.83 -31.15 -2.74
N VAL A 615 25.27 -30.19 -3.47
CA VAL A 615 24.17 -30.41 -4.41
C VAL A 615 24.62 -31.31 -5.57
N VAL A 616 25.76 -31.01 -6.19
CA VAL A 616 26.29 -31.80 -7.32
C VAL A 616 26.66 -33.20 -6.86
N ASP A 617 27.28 -33.37 -5.70
CA ASP A 617 27.59 -34.70 -5.14
C ASP A 617 26.32 -35.52 -4.89
N SER A 618 25.25 -34.87 -4.40
CA SER A 618 23.94 -35.52 -4.21
C SER A 618 23.31 -35.93 -5.55
N MET A 619 23.37 -35.06 -6.56
CA MET A 619 22.90 -35.35 -7.93
C MET A 619 23.68 -36.51 -8.56
N VAL A 620 25.01 -36.53 -8.42
CA VAL A 620 25.87 -37.61 -8.90
C VAL A 620 25.56 -38.92 -8.17
N SER A 621 25.29 -38.87 -6.87
CA SER A 621 24.85 -40.04 -6.09
C SER A 621 23.53 -40.60 -6.61
N LEU A 622 22.54 -39.73 -6.84
CA LEU A 622 21.25 -40.12 -7.39
C LEU A 622 21.37 -40.72 -8.81
N CYS A 623 22.25 -40.15 -9.65
CA CYS A 623 22.54 -40.72 -10.98
C CYS A 623 23.15 -42.12 -10.89
N ARG A 624 24.00 -42.40 -9.88
CA ARG A 624 24.57 -43.74 -9.66
C ARG A 624 23.49 -44.74 -9.23
N GLU A 625 22.54 -44.32 -8.40
CA GLU A 625 21.42 -45.16 -7.95
C GLU A 625 20.45 -45.50 -9.09
N LEU A 626 20.08 -44.51 -9.90
CA LEU A 626 19.11 -44.69 -10.98
C LEU A 626 19.70 -45.39 -12.21
N CYS A 627 20.99 -45.19 -12.51
CA CYS A 627 21.63 -45.63 -13.77
C CYS A 627 23.04 -46.23 -13.57
N PRO A 628 23.21 -47.37 -12.87
CA PRO A 628 24.53 -47.88 -12.45
C PRO A 628 25.45 -48.29 -13.62
N MET A 629 24.90 -48.91 -14.66
CA MET A 629 25.68 -49.35 -15.83
C MET A 629 26.24 -48.15 -16.63
N SER A 630 25.41 -47.13 -16.86
CA SER A 630 25.81 -45.92 -17.58
C SER A 630 26.77 -45.05 -16.76
N CYS A 631 26.59 -44.95 -15.44
CA CYS A 631 27.50 -44.23 -14.57
C CYS A 631 28.89 -44.89 -14.50
N SER A 632 28.97 -46.23 -14.47
CA SER A 632 30.26 -46.95 -14.53
C SER A 632 31.00 -46.80 -15.88
N ALA A 633 30.26 -46.54 -16.96
CA ALA A 633 30.84 -46.17 -18.24
C ALA A 633 31.30 -44.70 -18.24
N ALA A 634 30.53 -43.81 -17.60
CA ALA A 634 30.85 -42.39 -17.47
C ALA A 634 32.05 -42.11 -16.55
N GLU A 635 32.33 -42.94 -15.54
CA GLU A 635 33.55 -42.82 -14.73
C GLU A 635 34.85 -43.14 -15.51
N ARG A 636 34.73 -43.77 -16.69
CA ARG A 636 35.87 -44.00 -17.61
C ARG A 636 36.10 -42.85 -18.59
N LEU A 637 35.25 -41.82 -18.58
CA LEU A 637 35.44 -40.59 -19.35
C LEU A 637 36.45 -39.67 -18.65
N THR A 638 37.07 -38.79 -19.42
CA THR A 638 37.97 -37.74 -18.90
C THR A 638 37.38 -36.36 -19.22
N PRO A 639 36.99 -35.56 -18.20
CA PRO A 639 37.08 -35.83 -16.76
C PRO A 639 36.03 -36.86 -16.25
N PRO A 640 36.34 -37.66 -15.20
CA PRO A 640 35.39 -38.64 -14.64
C PRO A 640 34.20 -37.93 -13.98
N LEU A 641 33.03 -38.57 -13.98
CA LEU A 641 31.78 -38.00 -13.44
C LEU A 641 31.93 -37.51 -11.98
N SER A 642 32.77 -38.18 -11.19
CA SER A 642 33.10 -37.81 -9.79
C SER A 642 33.86 -36.49 -9.65
N SER A 643 34.53 -36.03 -10.71
CA SER A 643 35.30 -34.78 -10.69
C SER A 643 34.49 -33.56 -11.15
N ILE A 644 33.22 -33.76 -11.54
CA ILE A 644 32.34 -32.65 -11.94
C ILE A 644 32.13 -31.72 -10.74
N SER A 645 31.99 -32.24 -9.52
CA SER A 645 31.77 -31.41 -8.32
C SER A 645 32.96 -30.50 -7.97
N GLU A 646 34.17 -30.84 -8.42
CA GLU A 646 35.36 -29.99 -8.28
C GLU A 646 35.46 -28.91 -9.38
N GLN A 647 34.68 -29.03 -10.46
CA GLN A 647 34.70 -28.12 -11.61
C GLN A 647 33.56 -27.10 -11.61
N VAL A 648 32.54 -27.30 -10.77
CA VAL A 648 31.43 -26.35 -10.65
C VAL A 648 31.77 -25.30 -9.59
N SER A 649 32.04 -24.07 -10.03
CA SER A 649 32.21 -22.92 -9.14
C SER A 649 31.35 -21.76 -9.61
N ILE A 650 30.82 -20.98 -8.68
CA ILE A 650 30.09 -19.78 -9.02
C ILE A 650 31.10 -18.69 -9.42
N PRO A 651 30.88 -17.98 -10.54
CA PRO A 651 31.76 -16.89 -10.94
C PRO A 651 31.88 -15.84 -9.83
N ARG A 652 33.08 -15.67 -9.27
CA ARG A 652 33.33 -14.66 -8.22
C ARG A 652 32.95 -13.25 -8.65
N SER A 653 33.04 -12.96 -9.95
CA SER A 653 32.56 -11.72 -10.56
C SER A 653 31.05 -11.53 -10.42
N ALA A 654 30.24 -12.59 -10.49
CA ALA A 654 28.78 -12.49 -10.38
C ALA A 654 28.35 -12.12 -8.95
N ILE A 655 28.90 -12.79 -7.93
CA ILE A 655 28.61 -12.47 -6.51
C ILE A 655 29.15 -11.09 -6.16
N ARG A 656 30.39 -10.78 -6.56
CA ARG A 656 30.97 -9.44 -6.38
C ARG A 656 30.12 -8.37 -7.03
N ASN A 657 29.65 -8.57 -8.27
CA ASN A 657 28.80 -7.61 -8.95
C ASN A 657 27.46 -7.47 -8.24
N ALA A 658 26.81 -8.56 -7.82
CA ALA A 658 25.55 -8.48 -7.08
C ALA A 658 25.67 -7.73 -5.75
N LEU A 659 26.76 -7.96 -4.99
CA LEU A 659 27.02 -7.27 -3.73
C LEU A 659 27.39 -5.80 -3.95
N MET A 660 28.19 -5.52 -4.99
CA MET A 660 28.66 -4.17 -5.29
C MET A 660 27.58 -3.30 -5.96
N GLU A 661 26.67 -3.90 -6.74
CA GLU A 661 25.59 -3.18 -7.44
C GLU A 661 24.41 -2.84 -6.51
N ARG A 662 24.25 -3.53 -5.38
CA ARG A 662 23.13 -3.25 -4.46
C ARG A 662 23.62 -2.78 -3.09
N ALA A 663 24.33 -3.63 -2.35
CA ALA A 663 24.75 -3.31 -0.99
C ALA A 663 25.82 -2.20 -0.94
N ALA A 664 26.81 -2.23 -1.83
CA ALA A 664 27.83 -1.17 -1.86
C ALA A 664 27.25 0.16 -2.35
N GLU A 665 26.31 0.14 -3.31
CA GLU A 665 25.60 1.34 -3.76
C GLU A 665 24.79 1.97 -2.63
N ASP A 666 24.04 1.19 -1.87
CA ASP A 666 23.20 1.69 -0.77
C ASP A 666 24.04 2.23 0.40
N ILE A 667 25.10 1.52 0.80
CA ILE A 667 25.99 1.99 1.88
C ILE A 667 26.74 3.25 1.46
N ASN A 668 27.27 3.31 0.23
CA ASN A 668 27.92 4.52 -0.26
C ASN A 668 26.93 5.68 -0.40
N ARG A 669 25.67 5.42 -0.76
CA ARG A 669 24.61 6.43 -0.79
C ARG A 669 24.38 7.02 0.60
N ALA A 670 24.19 6.18 1.63
CA ALA A 670 24.02 6.64 3.01
C ALA A 670 25.23 7.41 3.54
N LEU A 671 26.45 6.98 3.18
CA LEU A 671 27.68 7.71 3.55
C LEU A 671 27.79 9.06 2.85
N GLU A 672 27.44 9.15 1.56
CA GLU A 672 27.43 10.43 0.84
C GLU A 672 26.35 11.38 1.38
N GLU A 673 25.18 10.87 1.80
CA GLU A 673 24.14 11.66 2.48
C GLU A 673 24.69 12.35 3.73
N VAL A 674 25.34 11.57 4.60
CA VAL A 674 25.91 12.09 5.85
C VAL A 674 27.04 13.07 5.57
N LYS A 675 27.95 12.77 4.63
CA LYS A 675 29.05 13.69 4.25
C LYS A 675 28.50 15.02 3.78
N LEU A 676 27.52 15.01 2.88
CA LEU A 676 26.94 16.22 2.33
C LEU A 676 26.11 17.01 3.36
N SER A 677 25.43 16.31 4.27
CA SER A 677 24.77 16.93 5.43
C SER A 677 25.77 17.66 6.32
N VAL A 678 26.93 17.05 6.60
CA VAL A 678 28.00 17.66 7.41
C VAL A 678 28.60 18.87 6.70
N VAL A 679 28.90 18.77 5.39
CA VAL A 679 29.42 19.90 4.61
C VAL A 679 28.42 21.06 4.57
N SER A 680 27.12 20.78 4.39
CA SER A 680 26.07 21.80 4.41
C SER A 680 25.95 22.46 5.80
N TYR A 681 25.97 21.66 6.87
CA TYR A 681 25.89 22.18 8.23
C TYR A 681 27.07 23.10 8.56
N LEU A 682 28.30 22.67 8.26
CA LEU A 682 29.51 23.46 8.48
C LEU A 682 29.49 24.76 7.69
N THR A 683 29.10 24.70 6.41
CA THR A 683 29.03 25.90 5.56
C THR A 683 27.97 26.87 6.06
N ASN A 684 26.75 26.41 6.34
CA ASN A 684 25.67 27.27 6.81
C ASN A 684 26.01 27.91 8.16
N SER A 685 26.58 27.14 9.10
CA SER A 685 26.98 27.66 10.41
C SER A 685 28.05 28.76 10.30
N ILE A 686 29.01 28.63 9.38
CA ILE A 686 30.05 29.64 9.16
C ILE A 686 29.47 30.87 8.45
N VAL A 687 28.60 30.68 7.45
CA VAL A 687 27.95 31.78 6.72
C VAL A 687 27.03 32.60 7.63
N ASP A 688 26.25 31.94 8.49
CA ASP A 688 25.39 32.63 9.46
C ASP A 688 26.21 33.45 10.47
N GLN A 689 27.35 32.91 10.92
CA GLN A 689 28.27 33.64 11.81
C GLN A 689 28.86 34.88 11.13
N ILE A 690 29.32 34.75 9.87
CA ILE A 690 29.84 35.87 9.07
C ILE A 690 28.76 36.94 8.87
N LEU A 691 27.51 36.55 8.59
CA LEU A 691 26.38 37.47 8.46
C LEU A 691 26.11 38.25 9.74
N GLN A 692 26.13 37.57 10.89
CA GLN A 692 25.93 38.18 12.20
C GLN A 692 27.05 39.18 12.53
N GLU A 693 28.29 38.83 12.22
CA GLU A 693 29.45 39.70 12.42
C GLU A 693 29.43 40.91 11.48
N LEU A 694 29.12 40.73 10.19
CA LEU A 694 28.93 41.83 9.24
C LEU A 694 27.86 42.83 9.72
N TYR A 695 26.75 42.33 10.27
CA TYR A 695 25.68 43.16 10.81
C TYR A 695 26.15 43.96 12.04
N ASN A 696 26.85 43.31 12.97
CA ASN A 696 27.39 43.95 14.17
C ASN A 696 28.44 45.01 13.81
N THR A 697 29.38 44.69 12.92
CA THR A 697 30.40 45.64 12.45
C THR A 697 29.77 46.83 11.73
N HIS A 698 28.75 46.62 10.91
CA HIS A 698 28.01 47.72 10.29
C HIS A 698 27.40 48.65 11.35
N LYS A 699 26.77 48.10 12.39
CA LYS A 699 26.16 48.86 13.48
C LYS A 699 27.21 49.65 14.27
N THR A 700 28.35 49.05 14.59
CA THR A 700 29.44 49.73 15.31
C THR A 700 30.02 50.88 14.48
N LEU A 701 30.34 50.65 13.20
CA LEU A 701 30.87 51.70 12.33
C LEU A 701 29.90 52.88 12.16
N VAL A 702 28.60 52.62 12.07
CA VAL A 702 27.58 53.68 12.01
C VAL A 702 27.52 54.53 13.29
N LEU A 703 27.80 53.95 14.46
CA LEU A 703 27.83 54.66 15.74
C LEU A 703 29.12 55.46 15.96
N VAL A 704 30.22 55.05 15.32
CA VAL A 704 31.55 55.64 15.48
C VAL A 704 31.77 56.85 14.56
N ILE A 705 31.17 56.85 13.37
CA ILE A 705 31.28 57.95 12.38
C ILE A 705 30.83 59.33 12.93
N PRO A 706 29.73 59.47 13.69
CA PRO A 706 29.34 60.74 14.30
C PRO A 706 30.36 61.26 15.34
N LEU A 707 31.03 60.36 16.07
CA LEU A 707 32.01 60.72 17.11
C LEU A 707 33.33 61.24 16.51
N PHE A 708 33.76 60.69 15.36
CA PHE A 708 34.93 61.18 14.62
C PHE A 708 34.65 62.48 13.85
N CYS A 709 33.45 62.66 13.31
CA CYS A 709 33.07 63.93 12.68
C CYS A 709 32.97 65.11 13.67
N MET A 710 32.65 64.85 14.95
CA MET A 710 32.62 65.91 15.98
C MET A 710 34.00 66.27 16.56
N THR A 711 35.03 65.44 16.36
CA THR A 711 36.41 65.75 16.78
C THR A 711 37.24 66.43 15.69
N SER A 712 36.68 66.56 14.47
CA SER A 712 37.31 67.18 13.29
C SER A 712 36.78 68.59 12.96
N LEU A 713 35.95 69.17 13.83
CA LEU A 713 35.49 70.56 13.84
C LEU A 713 36.02 71.21 15.11
#